data_AF-A0A6A9UX73-F1
#
_entry.id   AF-A0A6A9UX73-F1
#
_cell.length_a   1.000
_cell.length_b   1.000
_cell.length_c   1.000
_cell.angle_alpha   90.00
_cell.angle_beta   90.00
_cell.angle_gamma   90.00
#
_symmetry.space_group_name_H-M   'P 1'
#
loop_
_entity.id
_entity.type
_entity.pdbx_description
1 polymer ?
#
loop_
_entity_poly.entity_id
_entity_poly.type
_entity_poly.pdbx_seq_one_letter_code
_entity_poly.pdbx_strand_id
1 'polypeptide(L)'
;MHPHRRRRGPVRRLHRGGLPRAGAHRRRDRGRGHPGAGGQHQPPARLRGPRGLPLRRAHREPAPGGRQHRPRPRRAAGRGARHRHRGGGVTQTLPDARPATPGPDPAPRERLGWRVPGTVVAGLLVAAGFEPLGWWPLTVLGVALLTLVVTGSRRTFGLGYLFGLALLGPTIGWVHVIAVPVAFALIAFESLFFGVLAVVLRRVVRLPGWPVWAAASWVAVEWAYSSVPFDGFGWSRLGYVMVDAPLAGAYPLLGVAGVSLLTALAGQALAWLAPRVRSLLRARSTAHHRRRPVALAPVALVLAALLGTGTAAQLLRSWQPADPATGEVTVGLVQGNVDGVGVNALGRARTVTNNHLSETITLMAKARTGQVPVPDFVLWPENSTDIDPRADARTQRTVQLSAEIADVPIMVGAVLEGPGPEERQTAALWWHPVQGVVDQMEKRNLVPFGEYIPLRSLLLPVVPMLELVGAQSVPGTGDGVLDVPLGDGRRVAVGNIICFEVAYDATVAQTIAGGTQLFVVQSNQATYGGTVEVPQQFAMTRVRAMETRREIAVATTSSASGFIAADGTVRWQTAEFTADSHSTVMPLRSAITPAVRLGSSLSAVAALVAAAALAVAVLRRRRGTGSSAGETAAGG
;
A
#
# COMPACT_ATOMS: atom_id res chain seq x y z
N MET A 1 -30.88 26.22 -54.00
CA MET A 1 -32.11 26.19 -54.83
C MET A 1 -32.65 24.77 -54.80
N HIS A 2 -33.80 24.60 -54.15
CA HIS A 2 -34.62 23.37 -54.06
C HIS A 2 -35.33 23.11 -55.43
N PRO A 3 -35.94 21.94 -55.71
CA PRO A 3 -36.99 21.36 -54.84
C PRO A 3 -37.19 19.84 -54.77
N HIS A 4 -37.75 19.48 -53.61
CA HIS A 4 -38.60 18.36 -53.21
C HIS A 4 -39.33 17.53 -54.27
N ARG A 5 -39.42 16.21 -54.01
CA ARG A 5 -40.69 15.46 -54.09
C ARG A 5 -40.73 14.28 -53.11
N ARG A 6 -41.71 14.31 -52.20
CA ARG A 6 -42.14 13.23 -51.30
C ARG A 6 -43.02 12.23 -52.05
N ARG A 7 -42.94 10.93 -51.73
CA ARG A 7 -44.01 9.96 -51.97
C ARG A 7 -44.23 9.08 -50.74
N ARG A 8 -45.49 9.04 -50.29
CA ARG A 8 -46.07 8.15 -49.28
C ARG A 8 -46.58 6.86 -49.97
N GLY A 9 -46.60 5.75 -49.23
CA GLY A 9 -47.25 4.47 -49.58
C GLY A 9 -47.39 3.58 -48.32
N PRO A 10 -48.29 2.59 -48.27
CA PRO A 10 -49.50 2.72 -47.44
C PRO A 10 -49.62 1.77 -46.23
N VAL A 11 -50.53 2.17 -45.35
CA VAL A 11 -51.13 1.46 -44.22
C VAL A 11 -51.93 0.24 -44.68
N ARG A 12 -51.76 -0.91 -44.00
CA ARG A 12 -52.70 -2.04 -44.02
C ARG A 12 -53.15 -2.38 -42.59
N ARG A 13 -54.44 -2.13 -42.31
CA ARG A 13 -55.25 -2.75 -41.25
C ARG A 13 -56.02 -3.91 -41.87
N LEU A 14 -56.20 -5.00 -41.13
CA LEU A 14 -57.24 -6.08 -41.13
C LEU A 14 -56.76 -7.03 -39.99
N HIS A 15 -57.53 -7.65 -39.10
CA HIS A 15 -58.96 -7.83 -38.92
C HIS A 15 -59.27 -8.13 -37.44
N ARG A 16 -60.51 -7.83 -37.04
CA ARG A 16 -61.21 -8.25 -35.81
C ARG A 16 -61.29 -9.78 -35.64
N GLY A 17 -61.22 -10.21 -34.38
CA GLY A 17 -61.83 -11.42 -33.80
C GLY A 17 -61.39 -11.47 -32.33
N GLY A 18 -62.23 -11.40 -31.30
CA GLY A 18 -63.51 -12.05 -31.08
C GLY A 18 -63.34 -12.94 -29.84
N LEU A 19 -63.68 -12.42 -28.65
CA LEU A 19 -63.75 -13.16 -27.38
C LEU A 19 -64.75 -14.33 -27.48
N PRO A 20 -64.67 -15.32 -26.57
CA PRO A 20 -65.63 -15.26 -25.46
C PRO A 20 -65.07 -15.66 -24.09
N ARG A 21 -65.61 -14.98 -23.07
CA ARG A 21 -65.71 -15.43 -21.67
C ARG A 21 -66.87 -16.42 -21.54
N ALA A 22 -66.69 -17.48 -20.74
CA ALA A 22 -67.66 -18.14 -19.85
C ALA A 22 -67.09 -19.53 -19.52
N GLY A 23 -67.24 -20.13 -18.34
CA GLY A 23 -68.04 -19.80 -17.19
C GLY A 23 -67.70 -20.75 -16.04
N ALA A 24 -68.07 -20.35 -14.84
CA ALA A 24 -68.04 -21.16 -13.65
C ALA A 24 -69.05 -22.32 -13.76
N HIS A 25 -68.69 -23.50 -13.27
CA HIS A 25 -69.66 -24.38 -12.59
C HIS A 25 -69.01 -25.24 -11.51
N ARG A 26 -69.51 -25.03 -10.29
CA ARG A 26 -69.39 -25.89 -9.11
C ARG A 26 -70.28 -27.13 -9.26
N ARG A 27 -69.82 -28.28 -8.77
CA ARG A 27 -70.45 -29.23 -7.80
C ARG A 27 -69.51 -30.43 -7.62
N ARG A 28 -68.98 -30.68 -6.40
CA ARG A 28 -69.49 -31.59 -5.34
C ARG A 28 -69.65 -33.03 -5.88
N ASP A 29 -69.13 -34.10 -5.25
CA ASP A 29 -69.08 -34.35 -3.80
C ASP A 29 -68.30 -35.63 -3.43
N ARG A 30 -67.94 -35.74 -2.13
CA ARG A 30 -67.54 -36.92 -1.31
C ARG A 30 -66.10 -37.44 -1.49
N GLY A 31 -65.23 -37.53 -0.48
CA GLY A 31 -65.31 -37.71 0.99
C GLY A 31 -64.20 -38.73 1.31
N ARG A 32 -63.40 -38.76 2.38
CA ARG A 32 -63.41 -38.34 3.79
C ARG A 32 -61.90 -38.19 4.17
N GLY A 33 -61.45 -37.25 4.97
CA GLY A 33 -61.57 -37.30 6.43
C GLY A 33 -60.65 -36.25 7.08
N HIS A 34 -61.25 -35.42 7.93
CA HIS A 34 -60.64 -34.55 8.95
C HIS A 34 -60.67 -35.31 10.31
N PRO A 35 -60.16 -34.79 11.46
CA PRO A 35 -59.82 -33.40 11.82
C PRO A 35 -58.42 -33.28 12.50
N GLY A 36 -57.87 -32.13 12.91
CA GLY A 36 -58.31 -30.74 12.93
C GLY A 36 -57.41 -29.90 13.85
N ALA A 37 -57.45 -28.57 13.64
CA ALA A 37 -57.08 -27.45 14.52
C ALA A 37 -55.63 -27.36 15.04
N GLY A 38 -54.91 -26.23 15.01
CA GLY A 38 -55.24 -24.82 14.84
C GLY A 38 -54.35 -24.01 15.81
N GLY A 39 -53.70 -22.92 15.40
CA GLY A 39 -52.92 -22.09 16.34
C GLY A 39 -51.90 -21.11 15.74
N GLN A 40 -52.39 -19.91 15.44
CA GLN A 40 -51.80 -18.55 15.53
C GLN A 40 -50.28 -18.30 15.76
N HIS A 41 -49.76 -17.38 14.92
CA HIS A 41 -48.87 -16.22 15.15
C HIS A 41 -47.67 -16.20 16.16
N GLN A 42 -46.52 -15.78 15.60
CA GLN A 42 -45.47 -14.86 16.14
C GLN A 42 -44.31 -15.43 17.02
N PRO A 43 -43.15 -14.73 17.16
CA PRO A 43 -41.85 -14.93 16.46
C PRO A 43 -40.75 -15.58 17.35
N PRO A 44 -39.54 -15.91 16.86
CA PRO A 44 -38.54 -16.59 17.70
C PRO A 44 -37.84 -15.64 18.68
N ALA A 45 -37.84 -16.08 19.94
CA ALA A 45 -37.23 -15.43 21.09
C ALA A 45 -35.71 -15.70 21.22
N ARG A 46 -35.06 -14.73 21.86
CA ARG A 46 -33.66 -14.72 22.31
C ARG A 46 -33.35 -15.89 23.26
N LEU A 47 -32.18 -16.50 23.12
CA LEU A 47 -31.60 -17.39 24.14
C LEU A 47 -30.37 -16.73 24.80
N ARG A 48 -30.53 -16.32 26.06
CA ARG A 48 -29.48 -16.18 27.07
C ARG A 48 -29.57 -17.41 27.97
N GLY A 49 -28.42 -18.01 28.32
CA GLY A 49 -28.32 -19.28 29.04
C GLY A 49 -28.60 -19.25 30.54
N PRO A 50 -28.19 -20.27 31.31
CA PRO A 50 -28.30 -20.26 32.77
C PRO A 50 -26.95 -20.05 33.50
N ARG A 51 -27.05 -19.35 34.64
CA ARG A 51 -26.03 -19.06 35.66
C ARG A 51 -26.25 -19.92 36.92
N GLY A 52 -25.18 -20.08 37.71
CA GLY A 52 -25.21 -20.13 39.20
C GLY A 52 -24.43 -21.31 39.81
N LEU A 53 -23.21 -21.18 40.39
CA LEU A 53 -22.73 -20.55 41.66
C LEU A 53 -23.13 -21.33 42.94
N PRO A 54 -22.40 -21.28 44.11
CA PRO A 54 -21.48 -20.22 44.59
C PRO A 54 -20.22 -20.60 45.48
N LEU A 55 -19.28 -19.63 45.62
CA LEU A 55 -18.55 -19.05 46.80
C LEU A 55 -18.03 -19.96 47.97
N ARG A 56 -16.90 -19.75 48.70
CA ARG A 56 -16.11 -18.55 49.10
C ARG A 56 -14.86 -18.94 49.98
N ARG A 57 -13.77 -18.13 49.94
CA ARG A 57 -12.81 -17.68 51.04
C ARG A 57 -12.06 -18.74 51.90
N ALA A 58 -10.83 -18.58 52.45
CA ALA A 58 -9.84 -17.52 52.60
C ALA A 58 -8.47 -18.08 53.14
N HIS A 59 -7.39 -17.28 52.99
CA HIS A 59 -6.19 -17.09 53.86
C HIS A 59 -5.13 -18.17 54.23
N ARG A 60 -3.86 -17.73 54.04
CA ARG A 60 -2.61 -17.87 54.85
C ARG A 60 -1.75 -19.15 54.82
N GLU A 61 -0.43 -18.93 54.64
CA GLU A 61 0.77 -19.78 54.84
C GLU A 61 0.85 -20.49 56.22
N PRO A 62 1.78 -21.45 56.54
CA PRO A 62 3.15 -21.69 56.01
C PRO A 62 3.62 -23.20 55.84
N ALA A 63 4.91 -23.37 55.49
CA ALA A 63 5.81 -24.56 55.31
C ALA A 63 5.76 -25.65 56.44
N PRO A 64 6.50 -26.83 56.44
CA PRO A 64 7.77 -27.18 55.75
C PRO A 64 8.04 -28.67 55.33
N GLY A 65 9.16 -28.89 54.61
CA GLY A 65 10.16 -29.97 54.85
C GLY A 65 9.92 -31.42 54.38
N GLY A 66 10.85 -31.97 53.58
CA GLY A 66 10.98 -33.42 53.33
C GLY A 66 12.25 -33.81 52.56
N ARG A 67 13.15 -34.54 53.22
CA ARG A 67 14.51 -34.97 52.81
C ARG A 67 14.48 -36.22 51.92
N GLN A 68 15.53 -36.47 51.11
CA GLN A 68 16.50 -37.58 51.28
C GLN A 68 17.50 -37.81 50.10
N HIS A 69 18.72 -38.25 50.49
CA HIS A 69 19.75 -39.07 49.81
C HIS A 69 20.78 -38.52 48.74
N ARG A 70 21.97 -38.11 49.27
CA ARG A 70 23.41 -38.40 48.98
C ARG A 70 23.88 -39.12 47.66
N PRO A 71 25.21 -39.15 47.30
CA PRO A 71 26.36 -38.25 47.58
C PRO A 71 27.39 -37.98 46.42
N ARG A 72 28.22 -36.94 46.65
CA ARG A 72 29.66 -36.62 46.35
C ARG A 72 30.62 -37.70 45.74
N PRO A 73 31.80 -37.37 45.14
CA PRO A 73 32.81 -36.46 45.74
C PRO A 73 33.72 -35.58 44.87
N ARG A 74 34.27 -34.54 45.54
CA ARG A 74 35.42 -33.70 45.16
C ARG A 74 36.62 -34.05 46.05
N ARG A 75 37.81 -33.92 45.46
CA ARG A 75 39.15 -34.22 46.00
C ARG A 75 39.56 -33.35 47.20
N ALA A 76 40.32 -33.97 48.09
CA ALA A 76 40.92 -33.43 49.31
C ALA A 76 42.31 -32.79 49.05
N ALA A 77 42.74 -32.00 50.02
CA ALA A 77 44.01 -31.31 50.12
C ALA A 77 44.79 -31.74 51.38
N GLY A 78 46.10 -31.46 51.42
CA GLY A 78 46.95 -31.36 52.63
C GLY A 78 47.74 -32.64 52.98
N ARG A 79 48.89 -32.62 53.66
CA ARG A 79 49.93 -31.62 54.00
C ARG A 79 50.97 -32.37 54.87
N GLY A 80 52.25 -31.96 54.81
CA GLY A 80 53.27 -32.17 55.87
C GLY A 80 54.49 -33.02 55.46
N ALA A 81 55.69 -32.88 56.00
CA ALA A 81 56.41 -31.81 56.71
C ALA A 81 57.90 -32.23 56.84
N ARG A 82 58.82 -31.26 56.96
CA ARG A 82 60.19 -31.28 57.55
C ARG A 82 61.34 -32.03 56.84
N HIS A 83 62.42 -31.30 56.49
CA HIS A 83 63.68 -31.25 57.26
C HIS A 83 64.66 -30.19 56.70
N ARG A 84 65.51 -29.64 57.58
CA ARG A 84 66.50 -28.57 57.38
C ARG A 84 67.78 -29.08 56.69
N HIS A 85 68.46 -28.23 55.89
CA HIS A 85 69.92 -28.07 55.93
C HIS A 85 70.38 -26.73 55.30
N ARG A 86 71.48 -26.21 55.85
CA ARG A 86 72.18 -24.94 55.55
C ARG A 86 73.00 -25.00 54.24
N GLY A 87 73.17 -23.83 53.62
CA GLY A 87 74.48 -23.33 53.17
C GLY A 87 74.80 -23.38 51.67
N GLY A 88 75.43 -22.32 51.17
CA GLY A 88 76.26 -22.32 49.96
C GLY A 88 75.63 -21.63 48.74
N GLY A 89 76.32 -20.62 48.21
CA GLY A 89 75.87 -19.81 47.08
C GLY A 89 75.96 -20.51 45.72
N VAL A 90 75.51 -19.80 44.69
CA VAL A 90 76.24 -19.49 43.45
C VAL A 90 75.32 -18.63 42.58
N THR A 91 75.87 -17.50 42.17
CA THR A 91 75.32 -16.50 41.26
C THR A 91 75.13 -17.09 39.87
N GLN A 92 73.91 -17.02 39.31
CA GLN A 92 73.68 -17.14 37.87
C GLN A 92 72.98 -15.88 37.37
N THR A 93 73.75 -15.09 36.61
CA THR A 93 73.31 -13.93 35.85
C THR A 93 72.47 -14.37 34.65
N LEU A 94 71.21 -13.97 34.62
CA LEU A 94 70.34 -14.04 33.43
C LEU A 94 70.54 -12.76 32.59
N PRO A 95 70.62 -12.84 31.24
CA PRO A 95 70.84 -11.68 30.39
C PRO A 95 69.57 -10.81 30.28
N ASP A 96 69.78 -9.50 30.19
CA ASP A 96 68.78 -8.43 30.10
C ASP A 96 67.68 -8.71 29.07
N ALA A 97 66.44 -8.86 29.54
CA ALA A 97 65.25 -8.81 28.71
C ALA A 97 64.93 -7.35 28.36
N ARG A 98 65.13 -6.96 27.09
CA ARG A 98 64.64 -5.68 26.55
C ARG A 98 63.11 -5.59 26.76
N PRO A 99 62.57 -4.44 27.17
CA PRO A 99 61.13 -4.27 27.33
C PRO A 99 60.43 -4.43 25.96
N ALA A 100 59.49 -5.36 25.89
CA ALA A 100 58.63 -5.54 24.73
C ALA A 100 57.82 -4.26 24.49
N THR A 101 57.91 -3.70 23.29
CA THR A 101 57.02 -2.63 22.82
C THR A 101 55.57 -3.10 22.93
N PRO A 102 54.67 -2.32 23.58
CA PRO A 102 53.27 -2.70 23.64
C PRO A 102 52.71 -2.80 22.23
N GLY A 103 52.14 -3.97 21.89
CA GLY A 103 51.43 -4.16 20.64
C GLY A 103 50.28 -3.16 20.52
N PRO A 104 49.86 -2.79 19.29
CA PRO A 104 48.79 -1.82 19.10
C PRO A 104 47.53 -2.25 19.85
N ASP A 105 47.00 -1.35 20.68
CA ASP A 105 45.77 -1.58 21.42
C ASP A 105 44.66 -2.07 20.46
N PRO A 106 43.92 -3.14 20.80
CA PRO A 106 42.81 -3.58 19.98
C PRO A 106 41.81 -2.43 19.84
N ALA A 107 41.50 -2.06 18.59
CA ALA A 107 40.63 -0.93 18.28
C ALA A 107 39.34 -0.97 19.14
N PRO A 108 38.90 0.17 19.70
CA PRO A 108 37.77 0.18 20.63
C PRO A 108 36.56 -0.49 20.02
N ARG A 109 36.09 -1.59 20.62
CA ARG A 109 34.86 -2.28 20.19
C ARG A 109 33.70 -1.30 20.28
N GLU A 110 33.20 -0.87 19.14
CA GLU A 110 32.07 0.06 19.03
C GLU A 110 30.87 -0.54 19.78
N ARG A 111 30.47 0.06 20.90
CA ARG A 111 29.34 -0.40 21.71
C ARG A 111 28.04 -0.14 20.95
N LEU A 112 27.54 -1.15 20.25
CA LEU A 112 26.32 -1.11 19.45
C LEU A 112 25.03 -1.10 20.29
N GLY A 113 25.14 -1.15 21.63
CA GLY A 113 24.08 -1.52 22.58
C GLY A 113 22.68 -0.97 22.30
N TRP A 114 22.50 0.35 22.24
CA TRP A 114 21.17 0.95 21.99
C TRP A 114 20.83 1.14 20.50
N ARG A 115 21.83 1.05 19.61
CA ARG A 115 21.65 1.36 18.19
C ARG A 115 20.87 0.27 17.47
N VAL A 116 21.13 -1.00 17.76
CA VAL A 116 20.35 -2.12 17.21
C VAL A 116 18.86 -2.02 17.60
N PRO A 117 18.49 -1.95 18.90
CA PRO A 117 17.09 -1.82 19.27
C PRO A 117 16.49 -0.49 18.78
N GLY A 118 17.24 0.62 18.81
CA GLY A 118 16.77 1.90 18.28
C GLY A 118 16.48 1.88 16.77
N THR A 119 17.23 1.08 16.01
CA THR A 119 16.99 0.88 14.57
C THR A 119 15.71 0.10 14.32
N VAL A 120 15.50 -1.00 15.06
CA VAL A 120 14.27 -1.80 14.96
C VAL A 120 13.06 -0.95 15.33
N VAL A 121 13.14 -0.20 16.43
CA VAL A 121 12.08 0.72 16.84
C VAL A 121 11.83 1.78 15.76
N ALA A 122 12.86 2.35 15.15
CA ALA A 122 12.69 3.30 14.07
C ALA A 122 11.91 2.71 12.89
N GLY A 123 12.23 1.48 12.47
CA GLY A 123 11.53 0.79 11.37
C GLY A 123 10.06 0.53 11.70
N LEU A 124 9.79 0.04 12.90
CA LEU A 124 8.42 -0.22 13.38
C LEU A 124 7.59 1.07 13.53
N LEU A 125 8.21 2.18 13.94
CA LEU A 125 7.55 3.48 14.01
C LEU A 125 7.13 3.99 12.63
N VAL A 126 7.95 3.75 11.59
CA VAL A 126 7.56 4.06 10.20
C VAL A 126 6.47 3.10 9.72
N ALA A 127 6.59 1.80 9.99
CA ALA A 127 5.56 0.82 9.63
C ALA A 127 4.19 1.16 10.25
N ALA A 128 4.16 1.63 11.49
CA ALA A 128 2.93 2.03 12.18
C ALA A 128 2.21 3.23 11.53
N GLY A 129 2.88 3.98 10.65
CA GLY A 129 2.22 5.03 9.87
C GLY A 129 1.38 4.49 8.72
N PHE A 130 1.68 3.29 8.20
CA PHE A 130 0.90 2.69 7.13
C PHE A 130 -0.44 2.18 7.66
N GLU A 131 -1.43 2.12 6.78
CA GLU A 131 -2.67 1.42 7.07
C GLU A 131 -2.39 -0.06 7.42
N PRO A 132 -3.19 -0.67 8.32
CA PRO A 132 -4.42 -0.14 8.95
C PRO A 132 -4.21 0.73 10.20
N LEU A 133 -2.96 0.97 10.63
CA LEU A 133 -2.71 1.75 11.85
C LEU A 133 -2.83 3.26 11.59
N GLY A 134 -2.27 3.75 10.48
CA GLY A 134 -2.44 5.14 10.05
C GLY A 134 -1.82 6.18 11.00
N TRP A 135 -0.90 5.78 11.90
CA TRP A 135 -0.31 6.67 12.91
C TRP A 135 0.83 7.52 12.32
N TRP A 136 0.48 8.39 11.39
CA TRP A 136 1.42 9.23 10.62
C TRP A 136 2.47 9.98 11.46
N PRO A 137 2.22 10.47 12.70
CA PRO A 137 3.25 11.15 13.47
C PRO A 137 4.43 10.23 13.80
N LEU A 138 4.18 8.92 13.99
CA LEU A 138 5.22 7.95 14.29
C LEU A 138 6.18 7.75 13.12
N THR A 139 5.71 7.91 11.89
CA THR A 139 6.58 7.89 10.71
C THR A 139 7.61 9.00 10.74
N VAL A 140 7.19 10.23 11.07
CA VAL A 140 8.11 11.37 11.20
C VAL A 140 9.15 11.11 12.30
N LEU A 141 8.72 10.53 13.43
CA LEU A 141 9.61 10.14 14.52
C LEU A 141 10.57 9.01 14.15
N GLY A 142 10.10 8.00 13.41
CA GLY A 142 10.91 6.88 12.93
C GLY A 142 12.01 7.31 11.97
N VAL A 143 11.68 8.20 11.01
CA VAL A 143 12.66 8.83 10.10
C VAL A 143 13.73 9.61 10.88
N ALA A 144 13.31 10.38 11.88
CA ALA A 144 14.24 11.13 12.74
C ALA A 144 15.16 10.18 13.53
N LEU A 145 14.59 9.14 14.14
CA LEU A 145 15.31 8.16 14.95
C LEU A 145 16.33 7.37 14.13
N LEU A 146 15.97 6.93 12.92
CA LEU A 146 16.91 6.24 12.02
C LEU A 146 18.17 7.08 11.83
N THR A 147 18.00 8.36 11.49
CA THR A 147 19.12 9.28 11.25
C THR A 147 20.02 9.43 12.47
N LEU A 148 19.43 9.61 13.66
CA LEU A 148 20.18 9.71 14.92
C LEU A 148 20.96 8.42 15.24
N VAL A 149 20.38 7.26 14.93
CA VAL A 149 20.95 5.94 15.19
C VAL A 149 22.06 5.58 14.21
N VAL A 150 21.95 5.92 12.92
CA VAL A 150 22.94 5.50 11.91
C VAL A 150 24.17 6.41 11.86
N THR A 151 23.99 7.72 12.10
CA THR A 151 25.05 8.72 11.93
C THR A 151 26.22 8.58 12.89
N GLY A 152 26.01 7.95 14.05
CA GLY A 152 27.06 7.75 15.05
C GLY A 152 27.73 6.36 15.06
N SER A 153 27.48 5.50 14.06
CA SER A 153 28.15 4.20 13.96
C SER A 153 28.93 4.02 12.65
N ARG A 154 29.99 3.23 12.70
CA ARG A 154 30.73 2.76 11.50
C ARG A 154 29.97 1.64 10.76
N ARG A 155 29.10 0.89 11.43
CA ARG A 155 28.29 -0.22 10.87
C ARG A 155 26.97 0.27 10.25
N THR A 156 27.06 1.35 9.48
CA THR A 156 25.90 2.13 9.02
C THR A 156 24.98 1.34 8.09
N PHE A 157 25.56 0.57 7.16
CA PHE A 157 24.79 -0.26 6.22
C PHE A 157 23.94 -1.31 6.94
N GLY A 158 24.55 -2.09 7.86
CA GLY A 158 23.83 -3.14 8.58
C GLY A 158 22.71 -2.60 9.47
N LEU A 159 22.86 -1.39 10.03
CA LEU A 159 21.77 -0.73 10.74
C LEU A 159 20.67 -0.29 9.77
N GLY A 160 20.99 0.33 8.63
CA GLY A 160 19.98 0.66 7.62
C GLY A 160 19.23 -0.56 7.09
N TYR A 161 19.94 -1.67 6.87
CA TYR A 161 19.35 -2.93 6.45
C TYR A 161 18.38 -3.49 7.50
N LEU A 162 18.77 -3.50 8.77
CA LEU A 162 17.90 -3.93 9.87
C LEU A 162 16.67 -3.01 10.03
N PHE A 163 16.82 -1.71 9.78
CA PHE A 163 15.67 -0.79 9.71
C PHE A 163 14.72 -1.19 8.60
N GLY A 164 15.24 -1.47 7.39
CA GLY A 164 14.46 -1.95 6.26
C GLY A 164 13.66 -3.20 6.62
N LEU A 165 14.29 -4.20 7.25
CA LEU A 165 13.60 -5.43 7.67
C LEU A 165 12.46 -5.14 8.66
N ALA A 166 12.70 -4.25 9.63
CA ALA A 166 11.71 -3.89 10.65
C ALA A 166 10.54 -3.06 10.08
N LEU A 167 10.79 -2.27 9.02
CA LEU A 167 9.77 -1.51 8.30
C LEU A 167 8.95 -2.42 7.36
N LEU A 168 9.64 -3.16 6.50
CA LEU A 168 9.05 -3.89 5.40
C LEU A 168 8.35 -5.17 5.85
N GLY A 169 8.83 -5.83 6.91
CA GLY A 169 8.19 -7.03 7.45
C GLY A 169 6.69 -6.83 7.75
N PRO A 170 6.31 -5.84 8.57
CA PRO A 170 4.90 -5.54 8.83
C PRO A 170 4.17 -4.89 7.65
N THR A 171 4.87 -4.11 6.81
CA THR A 171 4.22 -3.31 5.75
C THR A 171 3.89 -4.15 4.52
N ILE A 172 4.83 -4.98 4.06
CA ILE A 172 4.72 -5.76 2.81
C ILE A 172 4.80 -7.28 3.05
N GLY A 173 4.76 -7.70 4.31
CA GLY A 173 4.78 -9.12 4.68
C GLY A 173 3.60 -9.92 4.14
N TRP A 174 2.49 -9.27 3.78
CA TRP A 174 1.31 -9.90 3.18
C TRP A 174 1.60 -10.62 1.84
N VAL A 175 2.71 -10.30 1.16
CA VAL A 175 3.18 -10.99 -0.05
C VAL A 175 3.39 -12.49 0.19
N HIS A 176 3.51 -12.93 1.45
CA HIS A 176 3.63 -14.36 1.81
C HIS A 176 2.46 -15.21 1.31
N VAL A 177 1.29 -14.60 1.04
CA VAL A 177 0.12 -15.27 0.46
C VAL A 177 0.42 -15.85 -0.92
N ILE A 178 1.27 -15.20 -1.73
CA ILE A 178 1.77 -15.77 -2.98
C ILE A 178 2.71 -16.93 -2.66
N ALA A 179 3.79 -16.64 -1.94
CA ALA A 179 4.74 -17.61 -1.44
C ALA A 179 5.61 -17.00 -0.34
N VAL A 180 5.78 -17.74 0.76
CA VAL A 180 6.64 -17.31 1.88
C VAL A 180 8.07 -16.97 1.45
N PRO A 181 8.77 -17.78 0.62
CA PRO A 181 10.11 -17.43 0.15
C PRO A 181 10.18 -16.14 -0.69
N VAL A 182 9.15 -15.87 -1.49
CA VAL A 182 9.07 -14.65 -2.31
C VAL A 182 8.97 -13.42 -1.42
N ALA A 183 8.14 -13.46 -0.37
CA ALA A 183 8.03 -12.38 0.59
C ALA A 183 9.35 -12.09 1.31
N PHE A 184 10.03 -13.14 1.81
CA PHE A 184 11.34 -12.99 2.44
C PHE A 184 12.39 -12.42 1.48
N ALA A 185 12.43 -12.90 0.24
CA ALA A 185 13.35 -12.42 -0.78
C ALA A 185 13.11 -10.94 -1.10
N LEU A 186 11.85 -10.54 -1.28
CA LEU A 186 11.47 -9.16 -1.54
C LEU A 186 11.85 -8.23 -0.37
N ILE A 187 11.45 -8.59 0.85
CA ILE A 187 11.77 -7.82 2.07
C ILE A 187 13.28 -7.68 2.25
N ALA A 188 14.03 -8.77 2.10
CA ALA A 188 15.48 -8.77 2.21
C ALA A 188 16.12 -7.89 1.12
N PHE A 189 15.65 -8.01 -0.12
CA PHE A 189 16.17 -7.23 -1.24
C PHE A 189 15.90 -5.73 -1.07
N GLU A 190 14.67 -5.33 -0.80
CA GLU A 190 14.32 -3.92 -0.58
C GLU A 190 15.02 -3.30 0.62
N SER A 191 15.29 -4.10 1.66
CA SER A 191 16.06 -3.67 2.82
C SER A 191 17.49 -3.21 2.47
N LEU A 192 18.06 -3.68 1.34
CA LEU A 192 19.37 -3.22 0.86
C LEU A 192 19.37 -1.73 0.56
N PHE A 193 18.28 -1.19 0.00
CA PHE A 193 18.17 0.22 -0.32
C PHE A 193 18.19 1.10 0.95
N PHE A 194 17.57 0.63 2.04
CA PHE A 194 17.65 1.30 3.34
C PHE A 194 19.06 1.18 3.97
N GLY A 195 19.76 0.08 3.71
CA GLY A 195 21.20 -0.04 4.00
C GLY A 195 22.03 1.03 3.31
N VAL A 196 21.80 1.25 2.00
CA VAL A 196 22.44 2.32 1.21
C VAL A 196 22.05 3.70 1.75
N LEU A 197 20.76 3.93 2.01
CA LEU A 197 20.26 5.18 2.58
C LEU A 197 21.01 5.54 3.86
N ALA A 198 21.16 4.61 4.80
CA ALA A 198 21.86 4.85 6.05
C ALA A 198 23.32 5.28 5.82
N VAL A 199 24.02 4.66 4.87
CA VAL A 199 25.38 5.05 4.48
C VAL A 199 25.40 6.48 3.95
N VAL A 200 24.48 6.84 3.06
CA VAL A 200 24.35 8.20 2.51
C VAL A 200 24.06 9.21 3.61
N LEU A 201 23.08 8.94 4.48
CA LEU A 201 22.70 9.78 5.63
C LEU A 201 23.92 10.14 6.47
N ARG A 202 24.75 9.16 6.84
CA ARG A 202 25.99 9.40 7.63
C ARG A 202 26.97 10.36 6.95
N ARG A 203 26.97 10.43 5.62
CA ARG A 203 27.83 11.36 4.87
C ARG A 203 27.20 12.74 4.77
N VAL A 204 25.93 12.81 4.38
CA VAL A 204 25.24 14.09 4.12
C VAL A 204 24.96 14.88 5.39
N VAL A 205 24.81 14.24 6.57
CA VAL A 205 24.65 14.96 7.86
C VAL A 205 25.81 15.90 8.22
N ARG A 206 26.95 15.77 7.53
CA ARG A 206 28.13 16.63 7.72
C ARG A 206 28.11 17.89 6.86
N LEU A 207 27.13 18.02 5.96
CA LEU A 207 26.99 19.16 5.07
C LEU A 207 26.19 20.30 5.76
N PRO A 208 26.42 21.56 5.38
CA PRO A 208 25.51 22.64 5.75
C PRO A 208 24.13 22.37 5.13
N GLY A 209 23.06 22.65 5.89
CA GLY A 209 21.70 22.38 5.44
C GLY A 209 21.37 20.89 5.29
N TRP A 210 22.08 20.00 5.97
CA TRP A 210 21.92 18.55 5.82
C TRP A 210 20.50 17.98 5.88
N PRO A 211 19.52 18.54 6.62
CA PRO A 211 18.17 17.98 6.62
C PRO A 211 17.54 17.89 5.23
N VAL A 212 17.82 18.88 4.36
CA VAL A 212 17.34 18.90 2.97
C VAL A 212 18.01 17.80 2.15
N TRP A 213 19.34 17.68 2.24
CA TRP A 213 20.10 16.63 1.55
C TRP A 213 19.67 15.23 1.99
N ALA A 214 19.40 15.04 3.28
CA ALA A 214 18.94 13.78 3.84
C ALA A 214 17.50 13.44 3.40
N ALA A 215 16.61 14.43 3.32
CA ALA A 215 15.25 14.24 2.82
C ALA A 215 15.24 13.88 1.33
N ALA A 216 16.03 14.57 0.51
CA ALA A 216 16.19 14.23 -0.91
C ALA A 216 16.77 12.82 -1.10
N SER A 217 17.73 12.42 -0.25
CA SER A 217 18.30 11.06 -0.26
C SER A 217 17.27 9.98 0.06
N TRP A 218 16.28 10.29 0.91
CA TRP A 218 15.18 9.38 1.20
C TRP A 218 14.34 9.13 -0.06
N VAL A 219 13.87 10.21 -0.70
CA VAL A 219 13.05 10.12 -1.92
C VAL A 219 13.82 9.47 -3.08
N ALA A 220 15.13 9.69 -3.17
CA ALA A 220 15.99 9.01 -4.14
C ALA A 220 15.98 7.48 -3.95
N VAL A 221 15.98 7.01 -2.70
CA VAL A 221 15.91 5.59 -2.36
C VAL A 221 14.52 5.03 -2.63
N GLU A 222 13.47 5.79 -2.31
CA GLU A 222 12.10 5.43 -2.68
C GLU A 222 11.95 5.25 -4.18
N TRP A 223 12.44 6.21 -4.96
CA TRP A 223 12.43 6.12 -6.41
C TRP A 223 13.20 4.91 -6.92
N ALA A 224 14.37 4.60 -6.34
CA ALA A 224 15.21 3.49 -6.76
C ALA A 224 14.50 2.12 -6.59
N TYR A 225 13.96 1.83 -5.40
CA TYR A 225 13.24 0.56 -5.19
C TYR A 225 11.88 0.54 -5.92
N SER A 226 11.29 1.70 -6.19
CA SER A 226 10.05 1.83 -6.98
C SER A 226 10.27 1.73 -8.49
N SER A 227 11.52 1.61 -8.97
CA SER A 227 11.84 1.54 -10.40
C SER A 227 12.63 0.31 -10.80
N VAL A 228 13.40 -0.29 -9.87
CA VAL A 228 14.31 -1.39 -10.17
C VAL A 228 14.30 -2.43 -9.05
N PRO A 229 14.34 -3.73 -9.37
CA PRO A 229 14.24 -4.36 -10.69
C PRO A 229 12.77 -4.54 -11.13
N PHE A 230 12.56 -4.89 -12.40
CA PHE A 230 11.24 -5.29 -12.94
C PHE A 230 10.14 -4.24 -12.71
N ASP A 231 10.41 -3.00 -13.12
CA ASP A 231 9.57 -1.82 -12.89
C ASP A 231 9.41 -1.40 -11.42
N GLY A 232 9.95 -2.17 -10.48
CA GLY A 232 10.06 -1.84 -9.06
C GLY A 232 8.78 -2.05 -8.26
N PHE A 233 8.89 -1.88 -6.93
CA PHE A 233 7.82 -2.11 -5.96
C PHE A 233 7.69 -0.93 -5.00
N GLY A 234 6.96 0.10 -5.43
CA GLY A 234 6.85 1.37 -4.72
C GLY A 234 5.92 1.41 -3.51
N TRP A 235 5.63 0.28 -2.86
CA TRP A 235 4.53 0.15 -1.91
C TRP A 235 4.79 0.89 -0.57
N SER A 236 6.03 0.90 -0.11
CA SER A 236 6.44 1.38 1.22
C SER A 236 6.87 2.86 1.27
N ARG A 237 6.31 3.69 0.38
CA ARG A 237 6.66 5.13 0.28
C ARG A 237 6.01 5.95 1.38
N LEU A 238 6.77 6.89 1.95
CA LEU A 238 6.29 7.78 3.02
C LEU A 238 5.11 8.66 2.58
N GLY A 239 5.00 8.93 1.28
CA GLY A 239 3.89 9.68 0.71
C GLY A 239 2.56 9.06 1.14
N TYR A 240 2.36 7.75 0.98
CA TYR A 240 1.08 7.10 1.25
C TYR A 240 0.64 7.15 2.72
N VAL A 241 1.58 7.29 3.66
CA VAL A 241 1.29 7.45 5.10
C VAL A 241 0.50 8.74 5.39
N MET A 242 0.64 9.76 4.56
CA MET A 242 0.11 11.09 4.83
C MET A 242 -1.31 11.32 4.31
N VAL A 243 -2.03 10.25 3.93
CA VAL A 243 -3.40 10.31 3.37
C VAL A 243 -4.38 11.07 4.27
N ASP A 244 -4.30 10.89 5.59
CA ASP A 244 -5.14 11.56 6.60
C ASP A 244 -4.38 12.61 7.43
N ALA A 245 -3.16 12.95 7.01
CA ALA A 245 -2.30 13.89 7.72
C ALA A 245 -2.49 15.34 7.23
N PRO A 246 -2.01 16.35 7.99
CA PRO A 246 -2.00 17.74 7.55
C PRO A 246 -1.38 17.94 6.15
N LEU A 247 -0.35 17.17 5.83
CA LEU A 247 0.36 17.22 4.54
C LEU A 247 -0.46 16.72 3.34
N ALA A 248 -1.63 16.09 3.55
CA ALA A 248 -2.47 15.58 2.47
C ALA A 248 -2.84 16.64 1.42
N GLY A 249 -3.07 17.88 1.82
CA GLY A 249 -3.40 18.94 0.86
C GLY A 249 -2.23 19.39 -0.03
N ALA A 250 -1.03 18.84 0.15
CA ALA A 250 0.10 19.03 -0.76
C ALA A 250 0.10 18.06 -1.96
N TYR A 251 -0.66 16.96 -1.92
CA TYR A 251 -0.72 15.99 -3.04
C TYR A 251 -1.05 16.61 -4.40
N PRO A 252 -2.01 17.55 -4.55
CA PRO A 252 -2.33 18.12 -5.85
C PRO A 252 -1.16 18.90 -6.47
N LEU A 253 -0.23 19.39 -5.65
CA LEU A 253 0.90 20.21 -6.10
C LEU A 253 2.16 19.39 -6.32
N LEU A 254 2.41 18.44 -5.42
CA LEU A 254 3.71 17.78 -5.27
C LEU A 254 3.66 16.27 -5.47
N GLY A 255 2.47 15.69 -5.57
CA GLY A 255 2.27 14.26 -5.70
C GLY A 255 2.84 13.44 -4.55
N VAL A 256 2.87 12.12 -4.74
CA VAL A 256 3.39 11.19 -3.71
C VAL A 256 4.86 11.48 -3.38
N ALA A 257 5.69 11.69 -4.41
CA ALA A 257 7.13 11.92 -4.24
C ALA A 257 7.44 13.19 -3.42
N GLY A 258 6.74 14.28 -3.67
CA GLY A 258 6.98 15.51 -2.92
C GLY A 258 6.36 15.48 -1.52
N VAL A 259 5.26 14.76 -1.30
CA VAL A 259 4.79 14.50 0.08
C VAL A 259 5.76 13.60 0.85
N SER A 260 6.36 12.59 0.21
CA SER A 260 7.49 11.85 0.79
C SER A 260 8.65 12.79 1.16
N LEU A 261 8.99 13.74 0.29
CA LEU A 261 10.06 14.72 0.56
C LEU A 261 9.74 15.57 1.79
N LEU A 262 8.52 16.09 1.90
CA LEU A 262 8.09 16.91 3.04
C LEU A 262 8.08 16.10 4.35
N THR A 263 7.59 14.85 4.30
CA THR A 263 7.61 13.94 5.45
C THR A 263 9.02 13.61 5.89
N ALA A 264 9.90 13.25 4.94
CA ALA A 264 11.29 12.99 5.24
C ALA A 264 11.95 14.23 5.83
N LEU A 265 11.74 15.41 5.22
CA LEU A 265 12.26 16.69 5.71
C LEU A 265 11.80 17.00 7.13
N ALA A 266 10.54 16.73 7.48
CA ALA A 266 10.04 16.86 8.84
C ALA A 266 10.82 15.97 9.82
N GLY A 267 11.02 14.70 9.48
CA GLY A 267 11.81 13.78 10.30
C GLY A 267 13.27 14.22 10.42
N GLN A 268 13.90 14.67 9.33
CA GLN A 268 15.27 15.17 9.35
C GLN A 268 15.42 16.46 10.14
N ALA A 269 14.43 17.34 10.09
CA ALA A 269 14.38 18.55 10.90
C ALA A 269 14.28 18.21 12.39
N LEU A 270 13.46 17.24 12.79
CA LEU A 270 13.41 16.75 14.18
C LEU A 270 14.75 16.15 14.62
N ALA A 271 15.40 15.35 13.78
CA ALA A 271 16.73 14.81 14.05
C ALA A 271 17.79 15.93 14.20
N TRP A 272 17.68 17.01 13.43
CA TRP A 272 18.54 18.20 13.56
C TRP A 272 18.31 18.96 14.88
N LEU A 273 17.07 19.00 15.37
CA LEU A 273 16.72 19.65 16.64
C LEU A 273 17.15 18.85 17.87
N ALA A 274 17.12 17.52 17.82
CA ALA A 274 17.29 16.66 19.00
C ALA A 274 18.59 16.92 19.82
N PRO A 275 19.79 17.08 19.21
CA PRO A 275 21.01 17.40 19.98
C PRO A 275 20.96 18.79 20.63
N ARG A 276 20.31 19.77 19.98
CA ARG A 276 20.17 21.15 20.48
C ARG A 276 19.26 21.18 21.70
N VAL A 277 18.10 20.51 21.62
CA VAL A 277 17.17 20.37 22.75
C VAL A 277 17.85 19.65 23.91
N ARG A 278 18.59 18.55 23.66
CA ARG A 278 19.33 17.84 24.71
C ARG A 278 20.38 18.71 25.38
N SER A 279 21.09 19.55 24.62
CA SER A 279 22.08 20.49 25.18
C SER A 279 21.41 21.54 26.08
N LEU A 280 20.22 22.03 25.70
CA LEU A 280 19.43 22.98 26.48
C LEU A 280 18.87 22.38 27.77
N LEU A 281 18.36 21.14 27.70
CA LEU A 281 17.85 20.42 28.87
C LEU A 281 18.97 20.11 29.87
N ARG A 282 20.19 19.82 29.40
CA ARG A 282 21.36 19.63 30.26
C ARG A 282 21.89 20.95 30.84
N ALA A 283 21.85 22.03 30.07
CA ALA A 283 22.21 23.37 30.53
C ALA A 283 21.19 23.99 31.52
N ARG A 284 20.06 23.32 31.80
CA ARG A 284 19.21 23.65 32.95
C ARG A 284 19.85 23.28 34.30
N SER A 285 20.83 22.36 34.31
CA SER A 285 21.52 21.92 35.53
C SER A 285 22.75 22.78 35.91
N THR A 286 23.17 23.73 35.07
CA THR A 286 24.28 24.65 35.38
C THR A 286 23.91 26.10 35.04
N ALA A 287 24.29 27.04 35.91
CA ALA A 287 23.80 28.43 35.98
C ALA A 287 24.31 29.37 34.86
N HIS A 288 24.11 29.02 33.59
CA HIS A 288 24.42 29.89 32.44
C HIS A 288 23.13 30.38 31.75
N HIS A 289 22.53 31.44 32.30
CA HIS A 289 21.26 32.02 31.83
C HIS A 289 21.38 32.91 30.58
N ARG A 290 22.56 33.47 30.27
CA ARG A 290 22.71 34.53 29.26
C ARG A 290 22.70 34.11 27.78
N ARG A 291 22.80 32.82 27.44
CA ARG A 291 22.81 32.34 26.02
C ARG A 291 21.56 31.55 25.61
N ARG A 292 20.55 31.44 26.49
CA ARG A 292 19.33 30.64 26.27
C ARG A 292 18.41 31.10 25.12
N PRO A 293 18.13 32.40 24.90
CA PRO A 293 17.19 32.81 23.85
C PRO A 293 17.75 32.59 22.43
N VAL A 294 19.06 32.75 22.23
CA VAL A 294 19.73 32.57 20.93
C VAL A 294 19.72 31.09 20.48
N ALA A 295 19.72 30.15 21.42
CA ALA A 295 19.67 28.72 21.12
C ALA A 295 18.25 28.18 20.89
N LEU A 296 17.20 28.91 21.29
CA LEU A 296 15.79 28.54 21.11
C LEU A 296 15.18 29.05 19.80
N ALA A 297 15.65 30.19 19.28
CA ALA A 297 15.18 30.77 18.01
C ALA A 297 15.18 29.77 16.83
N PRO A 298 16.26 29.00 16.55
CA PRO A 298 16.24 28.02 15.47
C PRO A 298 15.30 26.83 15.74
N VAL A 299 15.05 26.48 17.01
CA VAL A 299 14.11 25.42 17.39
C VAL A 299 12.68 25.87 17.13
N ALA A 300 12.32 27.07 17.61
CA ALA A 300 11.01 27.66 17.39
C ALA A 300 10.73 27.88 15.90
N LEU A 301 11.72 28.34 15.12
CA LEU A 301 11.60 28.54 13.68
C LEU A 301 11.30 27.24 12.92
N VAL A 302 12.01 26.15 13.24
CA VAL A 302 11.77 24.86 12.60
C VAL A 302 10.40 24.31 12.98
N LEU A 303 10.00 24.38 14.25
CA LEU A 303 8.67 23.94 14.68
C LEU A 303 7.57 24.79 14.03
N ALA A 304 7.76 26.11 13.95
CA ALA A 304 6.84 27.01 13.25
C ALA A 304 6.78 26.72 11.75
N ALA A 305 7.90 26.37 11.11
CA ALA A 305 7.93 25.97 9.71
C ALA A 305 7.18 24.65 9.49
N LEU A 306 7.37 23.64 10.34
CA LEU A 306 6.65 22.37 10.25
C LEU A 306 5.13 22.56 10.45
N LEU A 307 4.75 23.33 11.48
CA LEU A 307 3.35 23.69 11.72
C LEU A 307 2.78 24.49 10.56
N GLY A 308 3.52 25.49 10.06
CA GLY A 308 3.15 26.33 8.93
C GLY A 308 2.97 25.55 7.63
N THR A 309 3.83 24.55 7.36
CA THR A 309 3.65 23.66 6.20
C THR A 309 2.40 22.80 6.33
N GLY A 310 2.09 22.30 7.54
CA GLY A 310 0.88 21.53 7.80
C GLY A 310 -0.39 22.37 7.64
N THR A 311 -0.40 23.60 8.17
CA THR A 311 -1.54 24.51 8.03
C THR A 311 -1.71 24.97 6.58
N ALA A 312 -0.64 25.34 5.89
CA ALA A 312 -0.69 25.71 4.47
C ALA A 312 -1.20 24.54 3.61
N ALA A 313 -0.70 23.32 3.84
CA ALA A 313 -1.21 22.14 3.15
C ALA A 313 -2.69 21.90 3.45
N GLN A 314 -3.15 22.04 4.70
CA GLN A 314 -4.57 21.90 5.03
C GLN A 314 -5.45 22.96 4.36
N LEU A 315 -4.99 24.21 4.27
CA LEU A 315 -5.70 25.26 3.52
C LEU A 315 -5.79 24.93 2.02
N LEU A 316 -4.77 24.25 1.48
CA LEU A 316 -4.77 23.77 0.10
C LEU A 316 -5.62 22.52 -0.11
N ARG A 317 -6.14 21.87 0.94
CA ARG A 317 -6.97 20.66 0.80
C ARG A 317 -8.27 20.93 0.05
N SER A 318 -8.83 22.13 0.15
CA SER A 318 -10.02 22.54 -0.62
C SER A 318 -9.69 23.10 -2.01
N TRP A 319 -8.42 23.34 -2.33
CA TRP A 319 -8.02 23.91 -3.62
C TRP A 319 -8.36 22.97 -4.78
N GLN A 320 -9.11 23.42 -5.76
CA GLN A 320 -9.32 22.70 -7.02
C GLN A 320 -8.72 23.51 -8.17
N PRO A 321 -8.15 22.86 -9.21
CA PRO A 321 -7.79 23.55 -10.44
C PRO A 321 -8.98 24.32 -11.01
N ALA A 322 -8.71 25.45 -11.68
CA ALA A 322 -9.73 26.27 -12.32
C ALA A 322 -10.28 25.58 -13.58
N ASP A 323 -11.14 24.58 -13.37
CA ASP A 323 -11.99 23.95 -14.38
C ASP A 323 -13.21 23.37 -13.65
N PRO A 324 -14.39 24.00 -13.76
CA PRO A 324 -15.60 23.46 -13.13
C PRO A 324 -15.95 22.11 -13.75
N ALA A 325 -16.71 21.28 -13.03
CA ALA A 325 -17.18 20.02 -13.56
C ALA A 325 -17.90 20.27 -14.91
N THR A 326 -17.47 19.56 -15.97
CA THR A 326 -17.99 19.76 -17.33
C THR A 326 -19.30 19.00 -17.57
N GLY A 327 -19.77 18.29 -16.55
CA GLY A 327 -20.95 17.45 -16.54
C GLY A 327 -20.87 16.44 -15.41
N GLU A 328 -21.84 15.53 -15.36
CA GLU A 328 -21.87 14.44 -14.39
C GLU A 328 -22.27 13.12 -15.08
N VAL A 329 -21.86 12.01 -14.46
CA VAL A 329 -22.18 10.64 -14.86
C VAL A 329 -22.52 9.84 -13.61
N THR A 330 -23.58 9.07 -13.64
CA THR A 330 -23.95 8.15 -12.57
C THR A 330 -23.25 6.81 -12.79
N VAL A 331 -22.37 6.43 -11.87
CA VAL A 331 -21.65 5.16 -11.94
C VAL A 331 -22.30 4.16 -11.01
N GLY A 332 -22.72 3.01 -11.55
CA GLY A 332 -23.20 1.88 -10.77
C GLY A 332 -22.05 0.93 -10.45
N LEU A 333 -21.72 0.71 -9.19
CA LEU A 333 -20.63 -0.15 -8.77
C LEU A 333 -21.17 -1.49 -8.25
N VAL A 334 -20.58 -2.58 -8.73
CA VAL A 334 -20.97 -3.95 -8.34
C VAL A 334 -19.78 -4.70 -7.73
N GLN A 335 -19.98 -5.27 -6.56
CA GLN A 335 -19.08 -6.22 -5.91
C GLN A 335 -19.79 -7.55 -5.75
N GLY A 336 -19.45 -8.54 -6.58
CA GLY A 336 -20.12 -9.85 -6.59
C GLY A 336 -19.77 -10.75 -5.40
N ASN A 337 -18.60 -10.55 -4.78
CA ASN A 337 -17.98 -11.47 -3.82
C ASN A 337 -17.49 -12.79 -4.45
N VAL A 338 -16.69 -13.52 -3.67
CA VAL A 338 -16.14 -14.83 -4.04
C VAL A 338 -16.48 -15.90 -3.00
N ASP A 339 -16.40 -17.18 -3.41
CA ASP A 339 -16.67 -18.33 -2.53
C ASP A 339 -15.40 -18.83 -1.79
N GLY A 340 -14.20 -18.50 -2.28
CA GLY A 340 -12.92 -19.02 -1.79
C GLY A 340 -12.05 -18.01 -1.03
N VAL A 341 -10.83 -18.41 -0.66
CA VAL A 341 -9.80 -17.56 -0.07
C VAL A 341 -8.41 -17.84 -0.66
N GLY A 342 -7.48 -16.88 -0.57
CA GLY A 342 -6.09 -17.06 -1.00
C GLY A 342 -5.96 -17.29 -2.50
N VAL A 343 -5.01 -18.14 -2.92
CA VAL A 343 -4.78 -18.44 -4.34
C VAL A 343 -5.97 -19.13 -5.03
N ASN A 344 -6.90 -19.71 -4.24
CA ASN A 344 -8.11 -20.35 -4.74
C ASN A 344 -9.35 -19.46 -4.59
N ALA A 345 -9.17 -18.15 -4.39
CA ALA A 345 -10.26 -17.25 -4.03
C ALA A 345 -11.42 -17.28 -5.02
N LEU A 346 -11.15 -17.35 -6.33
CA LEU A 346 -12.17 -17.31 -7.38
C LEU A 346 -13.07 -18.56 -7.44
N GLY A 347 -12.67 -19.65 -6.77
CA GLY A 347 -13.50 -20.85 -6.65
C GLY A 347 -13.75 -21.55 -7.99
N ARG A 348 -15.00 -21.98 -8.22
CA ARG A 348 -15.39 -22.71 -9.44
C ARG A 348 -15.62 -21.74 -10.59
N ALA A 349 -15.20 -22.14 -11.80
CA ALA A 349 -15.35 -21.32 -12.99
C ALA A 349 -16.80 -20.82 -13.20
N ARG A 350 -16.93 -19.53 -13.51
CA ARG A 350 -18.18 -18.76 -13.70
C ARG A 350 -18.95 -18.43 -12.43
N THR A 351 -18.51 -18.89 -11.23
CA THR A 351 -19.14 -18.47 -9.98
C THR A 351 -19.04 -16.95 -9.79
N VAL A 352 -17.84 -16.39 -9.92
CA VAL A 352 -17.63 -14.94 -9.74
C VAL A 352 -18.44 -14.17 -10.77
N THR A 353 -18.43 -14.63 -12.03
CA THR A 353 -19.23 -14.01 -13.10
C THR A 353 -20.73 -13.98 -12.78
N ASN A 354 -21.28 -15.11 -12.30
CA ASN A 354 -22.69 -15.21 -11.92
C ASN A 354 -23.04 -14.37 -10.67
N ASN A 355 -22.10 -14.24 -9.75
CA ASN A 355 -22.26 -13.37 -8.58
C ASN A 355 -22.38 -11.90 -9.01
N HIS A 356 -21.57 -11.44 -9.97
CA HIS A 356 -21.66 -10.08 -10.52
C HIS A 356 -22.97 -9.84 -11.30
N LEU A 357 -23.47 -10.83 -12.05
CA LEU A 357 -24.81 -10.76 -12.64
C LEU A 357 -25.88 -10.60 -11.54
N SER A 358 -25.83 -11.44 -10.51
CA SER A 358 -26.80 -11.43 -9.41
C SER A 358 -26.83 -10.08 -8.71
N GLU A 359 -25.66 -9.51 -8.42
CA GLU A 359 -25.58 -8.22 -7.75
C GLU A 359 -25.87 -7.03 -8.70
N THR A 360 -25.67 -7.19 -10.01
CA THR A 360 -26.17 -6.23 -11.01
C THR A 360 -27.70 -6.18 -10.99
N ILE A 361 -28.39 -7.32 -10.87
CA ILE A 361 -29.85 -7.35 -10.71
C ILE A 361 -30.26 -6.60 -9.42
N THR A 362 -29.55 -6.83 -8.32
CA THR A 362 -29.78 -6.11 -7.04
C THR A 362 -29.61 -4.61 -7.21
N LEU A 363 -28.52 -4.15 -7.83
CA LEU A 363 -28.25 -2.74 -8.10
C LEU A 363 -29.39 -2.09 -8.88
N MET A 364 -29.83 -2.73 -9.96
CA MET A 364 -30.90 -2.20 -10.80
C MET A 364 -32.26 -2.18 -10.08
N ALA A 365 -32.51 -3.14 -9.18
CA ALA A 365 -33.69 -3.11 -8.30
C ALA A 365 -33.62 -1.94 -7.30
N LYS A 366 -32.46 -1.70 -6.67
CA LYS A 366 -32.22 -0.54 -5.79
C LYS A 366 -32.45 0.78 -6.56
N ALA A 367 -31.93 0.88 -7.78
CA ALA A 367 -32.10 2.05 -8.64
C ALA A 367 -33.55 2.31 -9.04
N ARG A 368 -34.26 1.28 -9.54
CA ARG A 368 -35.67 1.38 -9.97
C ARG A 368 -36.64 1.69 -8.82
N THR A 369 -36.27 1.34 -7.59
CA THR A 369 -37.05 1.67 -6.38
C THR A 369 -36.65 3.00 -5.74
N GLY A 370 -35.70 3.74 -6.34
CA GLY A 370 -35.26 5.06 -5.88
C GLY A 370 -34.35 5.04 -4.64
N GLN A 371 -33.79 3.89 -4.27
CA GLN A 371 -32.85 3.78 -3.14
C GLN A 371 -31.47 4.35 -3.50
N VAL A 372 -31.09 4.28 -4.77
CA VAL A 372 -29.87 4.86 -5.33
C VAL A 372 -30.18 5.46 -6.72
N PRO A 373 -29.36 6.39 -7.25
CA PRO A 373 -29.56 6.92 -8.61
C PRO A 373 -29.50 5.84 -9.70
N VAL A 374 -30.21 6.04 -10.81
CA VAL A 374 -30.12 5.12 -11.96
C VAL A 374 -28.75 5.30 -12.64
N PRO A 375 -27.93 4.24 -12.77
CA PRO A 375 -26.61 4.35 -13.36
C PRO A 375 -26.67 4.63 -14.87
N ASP A 376 -25.73 5.42 -15.37
CA ASP A 376 -25.48 5.61 -16.81
C ASP A 376 -24.62 4.47 -17.39
N PHE A 377 -23.84 3.80 -16.53
CA PHE A 377 -23.16 2.53 -16.82
C PHE A 377 -22.85 1.79 -15.51
N VAL A 378 -22.58 0.49 -15.61
CA VAL A 378 -22.19 -0.36 -14.48
C VAL A 378 -20.69 -0.69 -14.55
N LEU A 379 -19.97 -0.53 -13.44
CA LEU A 379 -18.57 -0.87 -13.27
C LEU A 379 -18.45 -2.22 -12.55
N TRP A 380 -17.89 -3.21 -13.23
CA TRP A 380 -17.49 -4.48 -12.62
C TRP A 380 -16.00 -4.45 -12.23
N PRO A 381 -15.54 -5.28 -11.28
CA PRO A 381 -14.15 -5.37 -10.86
C PRO A 381 -13.22 -6.02 -11.90
N GLU A 382 -11.91 -6.04 -11.59
CA GLU A 382 -10.90 -6.76 -12.38
C GLU A 382 -11.21 -8.27 -12.36
N ASN A 383 -11.00 -8.93 -13.51
CA ASN A 383 -11.21 -10.38 -13.64
C ASN A 383 -12.60 -10.84 -13.10
N SER A 384 -13.61 -10.00 -13.34
CA SER A 384 -15.02 -10.28 -13.04
C SER A 384 -15.62 -11.37 -13.92
N THR A 385 -15.03 -11.61 -15.09
CA THR A 385 -15.33 -12.76 -15.95
C THR A 385 -14.23 -13.80 -15.78
N ASP A 386 -14.54 -14.87 -15.04
CA ASP A 386 -13.60 -15.95 -14.69
C ASP A 386 -12.87 -16.58 -15.91
N ILE A 387 -13.49 -16.48 -17.08
CA ILE A 387 -13.02 -16.97 -18.38
C ILE A 387 -13.20 -15.84 -19.39
N ASP A 388 -12.34 -15.74 -20.40
CA ASP A 388 -12.49 -14.77 -21.50
C ASP A 388 -13.92 -14.85 -22.10
N PRO A 389 -14.73 -13.78 -21.98
CA PRO A 389 -16.10 -13.76 -22.50
C PRO A 389 -16.17 -13.75 -24.03
N ARG A 390 -15.05 -13.61 -24.75
CA ARG A 390 -14.97 -13.70 -26.21
C ARG A 390 -14.77 -15.13 -26.68
N ALA A 391 -14.09 -15.93 -25.87
CA ALA A 391 -13.79 -17.33 -26.16
C ALA A 391 -14.85 -18.29 -25.60
N ASP A 392 -15.59 -17.89 -24.55
CA ASP A 392 -16.61 -18.74 -23.91
C ASP A 392 -18.05 -18.20 -24.06
N ALA A 393 -18.85 -18.89 -24.87
CA ALA A 393 -20.24 -18.50 -25.15
C ALA A 393 -21.15 -18.43 -23.91
N ARG A 394 -20.87 -19.21 -22.84
CA ARG A 394 -21.66 -19.15 -21.61
C ARG A 394 -21.35 -17.90 -20.81
N THR A 395 -20.07 -17.60 -20.61
CA THR A 395 -19.63 -16.35 -19.96
C THR A 395 -20.10 -15.13 -20.77
N GLN A 396 -19.94 -15.17 -22.10
CA GLN A 396 -20.47 -14.13 -23.01
C GLN A 396 -21.95 -13.86 -22.74
N ARG A 397 -22.76 -14.93 -22.67
CA ARG A 397 -24.20 -14.82 -22.43
C ARG A 397 -24.52 -14.23 -21.06
N THR A 398 -23.77 -14.59 -20.01
CA THR A 398 -23.96 -14.02 -18.67
C THR A 398 -23.67 -12.51 -18.66
N VAL A 399 -22.60 -12.07 -19.32
CA VAL A 399 -22.27 -10.63 -19.43
C VAL A 399 -23.32 -9.90 -20.25
N GLN A 400 -23.70 -10.46 -21.40
CA GLN A 400 -24.72 -9.90 -22.29
C GLN A 400 -26.08 -9.77 -21.58
N LEU A 401 -26.54 -10.79 -20.85
CA LEU A 401 -27.75 -10.74 -20.04
C LEU A 401 -27.66 -9.66 -18.95
N SER A 402 -26.49 -9.48 -18.35
CA SER A 402 -26.28 -8.43 -17.34
C SER A 402 -26.48 -7.04 -17.94
N ALA A 403 -25.91 -6.79 -19.12
CA ALA A 403 -26.06 -5.52 -19.84
C ALA A 403 -27.52 -5.28 -20.29
N GLU A 404 -28.19 -6.32 -20.80
CA GLU A 404 -29.62 -6.27 -21.17
C GLU A 404 -30.53 -5.97 -19.97
N ILE A 405 -30.26 -6.55 -18.80
CA ILE A 405 -31.02 -6.30 -17.57
C ILE A 405 -30.80 -4.88 -17.06
N ALA A 406 -29.56 -4.40 -17.13
CA ALA A 406 -29.18 -3.06 -16.73
C ALA A 406 -29.70 -1.97 -17.69
N ASP A 407 -29.86 -2.32 -18.96
CA ASP A 407 -30.22 -1.40 -20.06
C ASP A 407 -29.24 -0.22 -20.20
N VAL A 408 -27.99 -0.45 -19.76
CA VAL A 408 -26.85 0.47 -19.86
C VAL A 408 -25.57 -0.33 -20.08
N PRO A 409 -24.49 0.29 -20.59
CA PRO A 409 -23.21 -0.39 -20.75
C PRO A 409 -22.64 -0.93 -19.43
N ILE A 410 -21.84 -1.98 -19.53
CA ILE A 410 -21.05 -2.52 -18.41
C ILE A 410 -19.56 -2.42 -18.75
N MET A 411 -18.76 -1.84 -17.87
CA MET A 411 -17.32 -1.90 -17.92
C MET A 411 -16.85 -3.17 -17.21
N VAL A 412 -16.49 -4.18 -17.99
CA VAL A 412 -16.23 -5.55 -17.55
C VAL A 412 -14.74 -5.79 -17.43
N GLY A 413 -14.25 -6.21 -16.26
CA GLY A 413 -12.87 -6.67 -16.12
C GLY A 413 -12.74 -8.15 -16.51
N ALA A 414 -11.78 -8.47 -17.37
CA ALA A 414 -11.56 -9.80 -17.93
C ALA A 414 -10.07 -10.16 -18.01
N VAL A 415 -9.77 -11.45 -18.11
CA VAL A 415 -8.46 -11.95 -18.54
C VAL A 415 -8.65 -12.56 -19.93
N LEU A 416 -8.03 -11.93 -20.93
CA LEU A 416 -8.12 -12.28 -22.34
C LEU A 416 -6.97 -13.19 -22.75
N GLU A 417 -7.16 -13.92 -23.85
CA GLU A 417 -6.03 -14.49 -24.59
C GLU A 417 -5.06 -13.39 -25.04
N GLY A 418 -3.76 -13.67 -24.94
CA GLY A 418 -2.70 -12.72 -25.29
C GLY A 418 -2.35 -12.74 -26.78
N PRO A 419 -1.44 -11.86 -27.22
CA PRO A 419 -1.06 -11.77 -28.63
C PRO A 419 -0.27 -12.99 -29.13
N GLY A 420 0.41 -13.73 -28.25
CA GLY A 420 1.17 -14.93 -28.55
C GLY A 420 0.66 -16.21 -27.86
N PRO A 421 1.25 -17.37 -28.21
CA PRO A 421 0.92 -18.65 -27.57
C PRO A 421 1.35 -18.64 -26.09
N GLU A 422 0.49 -19.21 -25.23
CA GLU A 422 0.68 -19.18 -23.76
C GLU A 422 0.82 -17.78 -23.15
N GLU A 423 0.25 -16.77 -23.82
CA GLU A 423 0.16 -15.41 -23.31
C GLU A 423 -1.29 -15.07 -22.94
N ARG A 424 -1.44 -14.07 -22.06
CA ARG A 424 -2.74 -13.52 -21.65
C ARG A 424 -2.63 -12.02 -21.42
N GLN A 425 -3.77 -11.33 -21.35
CA GLN A 425 -3.83 -9.92 -20.98
C GLN A 425 -4.98 -9.65 -20.02
N THR A 426 -4.69 -9.00 -18.89
CA THR A 426 -5.74 -8.46 -18.02
C THR A 426 -6.28 -7.19 -18.66
N ALA A 427 -7.59 -7.10 -18.85
CA ALA A 427 -8.22 -6.02 -19.63
C ALA A 427 -9.54 -5.54 -19.03
N ALA A 428 -9.93 -4.33 -19.42
CA ALA A 428 -11.25 -3.76 -19.20
C ALA A 428 -11.98 -3.64 -20.55
N LEU A 429 -13.20 -4.14 -20.63
CA LEU A 429 -14.03 -4.14 -21.83
C LEU A 429 -15.24 -3.24 -21.62
N TRP A 430 -15.50 -2.30 -22.52
CA TRP A 430 -16.76 -1.56 -22.55
C TRP A 430 -17.81 -2.36 -23.30
N TRP A 431 -18.73 -2.98 -22.56
CA TRP A 431 -19.77 -3.87 -23.09
C TRP A 431 -21.10 -3.13 -23.26
N HIS A 432 -21.48 -2.86 -24.50
CA HIS A 432 -22.75 -2.24 -24.85
C HIS A 432 -23.88 -3.29 -24.91
N PRO A 433 -25.10 -2.99 -24.40
CA PRO A 433 -26.21 -3.96 -24.33
C PRO A 433 -26.68 -4.50 -25.69
N VAL A 434 -26.44 -3.77 -26.78
CA VAL A 434 -26.82 -4.21 -28.14
C VAL A 434 -25.63 -4.62 -29.01
N GLN A 435 -24.47 -3.97 -28.84
CA GLN A 435 -23.35 -4.10 -29.77
C GLN A 435 -22.29 -5.09 -29.26
N GLY A 436 -22.39 -5.52 -28.00
CA GLY A 436 -21.30 -6.25 -27.34
C GLY A 436 -20.14 -5.31 -27.02
N VAL A 437 -18.91 -5.79 -27.16
CA VAL A 437 -17.72 -4.98 -26.87
C VAL A 437 -17.54 -3.89 -27.93
N VAL A 438 -17.45 -2.63 -27.50
CA VAL A 438 -17.23 -1.47 -28.40
C VAL A 438 -15.90 -0.76 -28.17
N ASP A 439 -15.27 -0.96 -27.00
CA ASP A 439 -13.94 -0.45 -26.69
C ASP A 439 -13.26 -1.34 -25.62
N GLN A 440 -11.93 -1.26 -25.51
CA GLN A 440 -11.15 -2.00 -24.50
C GLN A 440 -9.84 -1.30 -24.15
N MET A 441 -9.29 -1.63 -22.98
CA MET A 441 -7.90 -1.33 -22.62
C MET A 441 -7.28 -2.46 -21.81
N GLU A 442 -5.96 -2.61 -21.89
CA GLU A 442 -5.20 -3.62 -21.17
C GLU A 442 -4.34 -3.01 -20.05
N LYS A 443 -4.14 -3.81 -19.01
CA LYS A 443 -3.27 -3.51 -17.86
C LYS A 443 -1.81 -3.38 -18.29
N ARG A 444 -1.12 -2.36 -17.81
CA ARG A 444 0.26 -2.00 -18.22
C ARG A 444 1.29 -2.43 -17.19
N ASN A 445 1.05 -2.21 -15.90
CA ASN A 445 1.95 -2.75 -14.87
C ASN A 445 1.45 -4.09 -14.36
N LEU A 446 2.27 -5.11 -14.59
CA LEU A 446 1.96 -6.49 -14.21
C LEU A 446 2.60 -6.85 -12.88
N VAL A 447 1.92 -7.69 -12.11
CA VAL A 447 2.40 -8.20 -10.82
C VAL A 447 3.43 -9.32 -11.03
N PRO A 448 4.70 -9.14 -10.63
CA PRO A 448 5.69 -10.21 -10.69
C PRO A 448 5.27 -11.39 -9.82
N PHE A 449 5.47 -12.60 -10.32
CA PHE A 449 5.09 -13.88 -9.68
C PHE A 449 3.59 -14.12 -9.50
N GLY A 450 2.72 -13.14 -9.78
CA GLY A 450 1.27 -13.31 -9.83
C GLY A 450 0.73 -13.40 -11.26
N GLU A 451 1.20 -12.51 -12.13
CA GLU A 451 0.72 -12.41 -13.52
C GLU A 451 1.75 -12.95 -14.53
N TYR A 452 3.03 -12.83 -14.23
CA TYR A 452 4.13 -13.37 -15.02
C TYR A 452 5.28 -13.84 -14.13
N ILE A 453 6.25 -14.57 -14.66
CA ILE A 453 7.40 -15.10 -13.91
C ILE A 453 8.67 -14.41 -14.42
N PRO A 454 9.26 -13.45 -13.66
CA PRO A 454 10.55 -12.90 -14.00
C PRO A 454 11.59 -14.01 -14.15
N LEU A 455 12.42 -13.97 -15.20
CA LEU A 455 13.45 -14.99 -15.44
C LEU A 455 12.89 -16.44 -15.39
N ARG A 456 11.69 -16.66 -15.97
CA ARG A 456 10.94 -17.94 -15.94
C ARG A 456 11.80 -19.18 -16.16
N SER A 457 12.68 -19.17 -17.16
CA SER A 457 13.56 -20.30 -17.49
C SER A 457 14.52 -20.70 -16.36
N LEU A 458 14.90 -19.75 -15.49
CA LEU A 458 15.78 -19.99 -14.35
C LEU A 458 15.01 -20.32 -13.07
N LEU A 459 13.86 -19.66 -12.84
CA LEU A 459 13.13 -19.78 -11.57
C LEU A 459 12.13 -20.94 -11.54
N LEU A 460 11.47 -21.24 -12.66
CA LEU A 460 10.47 -22.30 -12.73
C LEU A 460 11.03 -23.69 -12.34
N PRO A 461 12.24 -24.11 -12.78
CA PRO A 461 12.81 -25.39 -12.38
C PRO A 461 13.16 -25.49 -10.89
N VAL A 462 13.36 -24.35 -10.22
CA VAL A 462 13.80 -24.26 -8.81
C VAL A 462 12.62 -24.06 -7.87
N VAL A 463 11.54 -23.43 -8.34
CA VAL A 463 10.34 -23.12 -7.56
C VAL A 463 9.10 -23.64 -8.31
N PRO A 464 8.78 -24.95 -8.22
CA PRO A 464 7.69 -25.57 -8.99
C PRO A 464 6.32 -24.92 -8.76
N MET A 465 6.09 -24.31 -7.60
CA MET A 465 4.85 -23.57 -7.30
C MET A 465 4.57 -22.43 -8.31
N LEU A 466 5.59 -21.89 -8.98
CA LEU A 466 5.41 -20.85 -9.99
C LEU A 466 4.63 -21.34 -11.23
N GLU A 467 4.46 -22.65 -11.42
CA GLU A 467 3.60 -23.20 -12.48
C GLU A 467 2.14 -22.73 -12.36
N LEU A 468 1.69 -22.39 -11.15
CA LEU A 468 0.34 -21.85 -10.90
C LEU A 468 0.08 -20.50 -11.59
N VAL A 469 1.13 -19.76 -11.98
CA VAL A 469 0.98 -18.50 -12.73
C VAL A 469 0.37 -18.77 -14.12
N GLY A 470 0.64 -19.94 -14.71
CA GLY A 470 0.14 -20.33 -16.03
C GLY A 470 0.73 -19.49 -17.16
N ALA A 471 -0.14 -19.06 -18.07
CA ALA A 471 0.19 -18.20 -19.20
C ALA A 471 0.84 -16.87 -18.75
N GLN A 472 1.84 -16.39 -19.49
CA GLN A 472 2.50 -15.13 -19.17
C GLN A 472 1.61 -13.95 -19.53
N SER A 473 1.29 -13.11 -18.54
CA SER A 473 0.65 -11.84 -18.84
C SER A 473 1.59 -10.93 -19.62
N VAL A 474 1.06 -10.25 -20.63
CA VAL A 474 1.79 -9.26 -21.45
C VAL A 474 1.22 -7.86 -21.19
N PRO A 475 2.08 -6.84 -20.96
CA PRO A 475 1.62 -5.47 -20.73
C PRO A 475 0.82 -4.90 -21.91
N GLY A 476 -0.21 -4.12 -21.60
CA GLY A 476 -0.85 -3.20 -22.52
C GLY A 476 0.08 -2.06 -22.94
N THR A 477 -0.23 -1.44 -24.08
CA THR A 477 0.57 -0.33 -24.65
C THR A 477 -0.19 1.00 -24.74
N GLY A 478 -1.49 0.99 -24.42
CA GLY A 478 -2.34 2.19 -24.43
C GLY A 478 -2.08 3.16 -23.27
N ASP A 479 -2.80 4.27 -23.26
CA ASP A 479 -2.74 5.29 -22.20
C ASP A 479 -3.67 4.98 -21.01
N GLY A 480 -4.50 3.95 -21.13
CA GLY A 480 -5.45 3.50 -20.11
C GLY A 480 -6.74 4.30 -20.05
N VAL A 481 -7.11 4.97 -21.14
CA VAL A 481 -8.38 5.70 -21.28
C VAL A 481 -9.25 5.01 -22.32
N LEU A 482 -10.53 4.81 -22.01
CA LEU A 482 -11.53 4.42 -23.00
C LEU A 482 -12.40 5.65 -23.32
N ASP A 483 -12.61 5.93 -24.60
CA ASP A 483 -13.54 6.98 -25.04
C ASP A 483 -14.86 6.32 -25.45
N VAL A 484 -15.84 6.39 -24.54
CA VAL A 484 -17.00 5.50 -24.60
C VAL A 484 -18.31 6.26 -24.70
N PRO A 485 -19.28 5.76 -25.48
CA PRO A 485 -20.62 6.33 -25.53
C PRO A 485 -21.44 5.94 -24.29
N LEU A 486 -22.16 6.90 -23.73
CA LEU A 486 -23.23 6.68 -22.78
C LEU A 486 -24.56 6.46 -23.51
N GLY A 487 -25.58 5.97 -22.79
CA GLY A 487 -26.91 5.71 -23.36
C GLY A 487 -27.61 6.96 -23.93
N ASP A 488 -27.24 8.14 -23.47
CA ASP A 488 -27.76 9.44 -23.95
C ASP A 488 -26.99 10.00 -25.17
N GLY A 489 -25.99 9.27 -25.68
CA GLY A 489 -25.18 9.66 -26.83
C GLY A 489 -23.99 10.57 -26.50
N ARG A 490 -23.83 11.03 -25.25
CA ARG A 490 -22.59 11.70 -24.82
C ARG A 490 -21.43 10.72 -24.87
N ARG A 491 -20.23 11.23 -25.16
CA ARG A 491 -18.98 10.49 -25.01
C ARG A 491 -18.24 10.95 -23.78
N VAL A 492 -17.63 10.01 -23.07
CA VAL A 492 -16.88 10.28 -21.84
C VAL A 492 -15.55 9.52 -21.91
N ALA A 493 -14.47 10.24 -21.61
CA ALA A 493 -13.15 9.63 -21.44
C ALA A 493 -13.05 9.01 -20.03
N VAL A 494 -13.18 7.68 -19.95
CA VAL A 494 -13.06 6.92 -18.71
C VAL A 494 -11.63 6.42 -18.56
N GLY A 495 -10.88 7.03 -17.64
CA GLY A 495 -9.55 6.57 -17.28
C GLY A 495 -9.65 5.43 -16.29
N ASN A 496 -8.95 4.33 -16.56
CA ASN A 496 -8.95 3.15 -15.70
C ASN A 496 -7.54 2.79 -15.24
N ILE A 497 -7.46 2.40 -13.98
CA ILE A 497 -6.26 1.84 -13.37
C ILE A 497 -6.62 0.47 -12.82
N ILE A 498 -5.91 -0.56 -13.24
CA ILE A 498 -6.23 -1.94 -12.88
C ILE A 498 -5.36 -2.37 -11.69
N CYS A 499 -6.00 -2.54 -10.55
CA CYS A 499 -5.43 -3.16 -9.37
C CYS A 499 -4.17 -2.44 -8.88
N PHE A 500 -3.08 -3.18 -8.71
CA PHE A 500 -1.79 -2.72 -8.23
C PHE A 500 -1.21 -1.52 -9.03
N GLU A 501 -1.69 -1.25 -10.25
CA GLU A 501 -1.30 -0.07 -11.05
C GLU A 501 -1.44 1.27 -10.29
N VAL A 502 -2.33 1.38 -9.28
CA VAL A 502 -2.46 2.59 -8.44
C VAL A 502 -1.16 2.98 -7.72
N ALA A 503 -0.22 2.04 -7.56
CA ALA A 503 1.07 2.29 -6.93
C ALA A 503 2.08 2.99 -7.87
N TYR A 504 1.85 3.01 -9.18
CA TYR A 504 2.79 3.50 -10.20
C TYR A 504 2.49 4.94 -10.64
N ASP A 505 3.38 5.87 -10.25
CA ASP A 505 3.22 7.30 -10.54
C ASP A 505 3.10 7.59 -12.04
N ALA A 506 3.92 6.95 -12.88
CA ALA A 506 3.93 7.18 -14.33
C ALA A 506 2.61 6.75 -14.99
N THR A 507 2.08 5.61 -14.57
CA THR A 507 0.85 5.00 -15.10
C THR A 507 -0.37 5.84 -14.77
N VAL A 508 -0.48 6.29 -13.52
CA VAL A 508 -1.53 7.23 -13.11
C VAL A 508 -1.40 8.54 -13.87
N ALA A 509 -0.19 9.11 -13.96
CA ALA A 509 0.03 10.37 -14.65
C ALA A 509 -0.31 10.29 -16.15
N GLN A 510 0.08 9.20 -16.83
CA GLN A 510 -0.24 8.95 -18.24
C GLN A 510 -1.74 8.79 -18.46
N THR A 511 -2.43 8.04 -17.60
CA THR A 511 -3.89 7.86 -17.68
C THR A 511 -4.62 9.20 -17.57
N ILE A 512 -4.22 10.03 -16.62
CA ILE A 512 -4.79 11.37 -16.48
C ILE A 512 -4.46 12.27 -17.68
N ALA A 513 -3.21 12.24 -18.15
CA ALA A 513 -2.77 13.04 -19.29
C ALA A 513 -3.42 12.61 -20.62
N GLY A 514 -3.88 11.34 -20.73
CA GLY A 514 -4.66 10.82 -21.85
C GLY A 514 -6.08 11.38 -21.98
N GLY A 515 -6.45 12.36 -21.14
CA GLY A 515 -7.73 13.06 -21.25
C GLY A 515 -8.83 12.52 -20.34
N THR A 516 -8.48 11.71 -19.33
CA THR A 516 -9.43 11.15 -18.35
C THR A 516 -10.36 12.22 -17.76
N GLN A 517 -11.67 12.03 -17.94
CA GLN A 517 -12.73 12.85 -17.35
C GLN A 517 -13.36 12.21 -16.12
N LEU A 518 -13.57 10.89 -16.18
CA LEU A 518 -14.06 10.05 -15.10
C LEU A 518 -12.97 9.04 -14.74
N PHE A 519 -12.58 8.96 -13.46
CA PHE A 519 -11.51 8.08 -13.03
C PHE A 519 -12.07 6.86 -12.28
N VAL A 520 -11.73 5.66 -12.73
CA VAL A 520 -12.16 4.41 -12.12
C VAL A 520 -10.97 3.49 -11.83
N VAL A 521 -11.16 2.58 -10.88
CA VAL A 521 -10.20 1.54 -10.53
C VAL A 521 -10.92 0.21 -10.49
N GLN A 522 -10.42 -0.78 -11.22
CA GLN A 522 -10.89 -2.16 -11.18
C GLN A 522 -9.83 -3.02 -10.50
N SER A 523 -10.18 -3.78 -9.47
CA SER A 523 -9.20 -4.59 -8.74
C SER A 523 -9.77 -5.93 -8.29
N ASN A 524 -8.91 -6.94 -8.19
CA ASN A 524 -9.23 -8.24 -7.63
C ASN A 524 -8.27 -8.57 -6.49
N GLN A 525 -8.64 -8.13 -5.29
CA GLN A 525 -7.89 -8.39 -4.06
C GLN A 525 -8.41 -9.63 -3.30
N ALA A 526 -9.19 -10.49 -3.96
CA ALA A 526 -9.79 -11.66 -3.32
C ALA A 526 -8.73 -12.62 -2.73
N THR A 527 -7.56 -12.69 -3.35
CA THR A 527 -6.41 -13.45 -2.84
C THR A 527 -5.83 -12.87 -1.56
N TYR A 528 -5.85 -11.54 -1.38
CA TYR A 528 -5.21 -10.83 -0.27
C TYR A 528 -6.19 -10.37 0.81
N GLY A 529 -7.47 -10.72 0.68
CA GLY A 529 -8.50 -10.33 1.64
C GLY A 529 -8.14 -10.73 3.07
N GLY A 530 -8.45 -9.85 4.03
CA GLY A 530 -8.10 -10.02 5.44
C GLY A 530 -6.62 -9.76 5.78
N THR A 531 -5.80 -9.34 4.82
CA THR A 531 -4.42 -8.88 5.07
C THR A 531 -4.35 -7.36 5.11
N VAL A 532 -3.18 -6.80 5.48
CA VAL A 532 -2.95 -5.34 5.47
C VAL A 532 -2.84 -4.75 4.07
N GLU A 533 -2.76 -5.58 3.03
CA GLU A 533 -2.71 -5.15 1.63
C GLU A 533 -3.94 -4.32 1.25
N VAL A 534 -5.14 -4.82 1.57
CA VAL A 534 -6.42 -4.19 1.22
C VAL A 534 -6.53 -2.75 1.71
N PRO A 535 -6.38 -2.46 3.02
CA PRO A 535 -6.46 -1.08 3.48
C PRO A 535 -5.28 -0.22 2.97
N GLN A 536 -4.11 -0.79 2.71
CA GLN A 536 -2.98 -0.06 2.13
C GLN A 536 -3.26 0.37 0.68
N GLN A 537 -3.71 -0.54 -0.19
CA GLN A 537 -4.05 -0.20 -1.58
C GLN A 537 -5.22 0.80 -1.64
N PHE A 538 -6.21 0.66 -0.75
CA PHE A 538 -7.31 1.61 -0.67
C PHE A 538 -6.81 3.02 -0.28
N ALA A 539 -5.87 3.13 0.67
CA ALA A 539 -5.22 4.40 1.00
C ALA A 539 -4.42 4.97 -0.18
N MET A 540 -3.69 4.15 -0.94
CA MET A 540 -3.02 4.61 -2.17
C MET A 540 -4.03 5.19 -3.17
N THR A 541 -5.18 4.53 -3.32
CA THR A 541 -6.24 5.01 -4.22
C THR A 541 -6.81 6.36 -3.75
N ARG A 542 -6.99 6.55 -2.45
CA ARG A 542 -7.36 7.85 -1.86
C ARG A 542 -6.32 8.92 -2.14
N VAL A 543 -5.04 8.57 -2.09
CA VAL A 543 -3.94 9.47 -2.47
C VAL A 543 -4.01 9.84 -3.95
N ARG A 544 -4.32 8.91 -4.85
CA ARG A 544 -4.49 9.21 -6.27
C ARG A 544 -5.68 10.13 -6.55
N ALA A 545 -6.77 10.00 -5.80
CA ALA A 545 -7.89 10.94 -5.89
C ALA A 545 -7.46 12.38 -5.54
N MET A 546 -6.69 12.55 -4.47
CA MET A 546 -6.16 13.86 -4.05
C MET A 546 -5.15 14.43 -5.04
N GLU A 547 -4.20 13.61 -5.48
CA GLU A 547 -3.14 14.00 -6.41
C GLU A 547 -3.70 14.47 -7.75
N THR A 548 -4.72 13.78 -8.25
CA THR A 548 -5.33 14.06 -9.56
C THR A 548 -6.51 15.03 -9.49
N ARG A 549 -7.00 15.33 -8.28
CA ARG A 549 -8.23 16.11 -8.02
C ARG A 549 -9.44 15.54 -8.77
N ARG A 550 -9.54 14.21 -8.80
CA ARG A 550 -10.66 13.49 -9.39
C ARG A 550 -11.29 12.55 -8.37
N GLU A 551 -12.60 12.47 -8.40
CA GLU A 551 -13.36 11.42 -7.75
C GLU A 551 -13.02 10.07 -8.39
N ILE A 552 -12.93 9.02 -7.57
CA ILE A 552 -12.60 7.65 -8.03
C ILE A 552 -13.68 6.68 -7.59
N ALA A 553 -14.19 5.89 -8.53
CA ALA A 553 -14.98 4.69 -8.25
C ALA A 553 -14.06 3.46 -8.26
N VAL A 554 -14.01 2.73 -7.15
CA VAL A 554 -13.11 1.58 -6.96
C VAL A 554 -13.94 0.31 -6.84
N ALA A 555 -13.97 -0.50 -7.89
CA ALA A 555 -14.69 -1.77 -7.91
C ALA A 555 -13.73 -2.93 -7.61
N THR A 556 -14.05 -3.68 -6.56
CA THR A 556 -13.30 -4.87 -6.15
C THR A 556 -14.18 -6.12 -6.14
N THR A 557 -13.60 -7.29 -6.42
CA THR A 557 -14.34 -8.55 -6.49
C THR A 557 -14.94 -8.94 -5.13
N SER A 558 -14.17 -8.82 -4.05
CA SER A 558 -14.59 -9.24 -2.70
C SER A 558 -13.90 -8.47 -1.57
N SER A 559 -13.25 -7.35 -1.87
CA SER A 559 -12.50 -6.57 -0.88
C SER A 559 -13.23 -5.24 -0.63
N ALA A 560 -12.51 -4.15 -0.37
CA ALA A 560 -13.11 -2.84 -0.18
C ALA A 560 -13.37 -2.16 -1.54
N SER A 561 -14.60 -2.22 -2.02
CA SER A 561 -15.09 -1.31 -3.06
C SER A 561 -15.53 0.02 -2.47
N GLY A 562 -15.50 1.11 -3.23
CA GLY A 562 -15.93 2.40 -2.71
C GLY A 562 -15.96 3.55 -3.70
N PHE A 563 -16.52 4.67 -3.24
CA PHE A 563 -16.48 5.96 -3.92
C PHE A 563 -15.66 6.94 -3.11
N ILE A 564 -14.61 7.48 -3.74
CA ILE A 564 -13.64 8.37 -3.13
C ILE A 564 -13.77 9.76 -3.76
N ALA A 565 -13.89 10.79 -2.93
CA ALA A 565 -13.94 12.17 -3.37
C ALA A 565 -12.55 12.69 -3.80
N ALA A 566 -12.53 13.77 -4.59
CA ALA A 566 -11.30 14.42 -5.07
C ALA A 566 -10.37 14.99 -3.96
N ASP A 567 -10.79 14.97 -2.69
CA ASP A 567 -9.99 15.35 -1.51
C ASP A 567 -9.56 14.14 -0.65
N GLY A 568 -9.79 12.92 -1.16
CA GLY A 568 -9.48 11.66 -0.51
C GLY A 568 -10.52 11.20 0.50
N THR A 569 -11.64 11.91 0.67
CA THR A 569 -12.74 11.51 1.56
C THR A 569 -13.47 10.29 0.98
N VAL A 570 -13.69 9.28 1.80
CA VAL A 570 -14.46 8.08 1.43
C VAL A 570 -15.96 8.40 1.61
N ARG A 571 -16.74 8.38 0.53
CA ARG A 571 -18.18 8.68 0.55
C ARG A 571 -19.02 7.44 0.82
N TRP A 572 -18.57 6.30 0.32
CA TRP A 572 -19.21 4.99 0.51
C TRP A 572 -18.15 3.91 0.33
N GLN A 573 -18.25 2.83 1.12
CA GLN A 573 -17.32 1.71 1.08
C GLN A 573 -18.00 0.42 1.52
N THR A 574 -17.71 -0.70 0.86
CA THR A 574 -18.16 -2.05 1.26
C THR A 574 -17.28 -2.65 2.35
N ALA A 575 -17.80 -3.67 3.03
CA ALA A 575 -16.96 -4.57 3.81
C ALA A 575 -16.24 -5.58 2.89
N GLU A 576 -15.15 -6.16 3.38
CA GLU A 576 -14.52 -7.32 2.73
C GLU A 576 -15.44 -8.54 2.83
N PHE A 577 -15.33 -9.43 1.84
CA PHE A 577 -16.04 -10.71 1.75
C PHE A 577 -17.57 -10.59 1.78
N THR A 578 -18.12 -9.48 1.29
CA THR A 578 -19.57 -9.27 1.12
C THR A 578 -19.92 -9.02 -0.34
N ALA A 579 -21.11 -9.44 -0.77
CA ALA A 579 -21.71 -8.96 -2.02
C ALA A 579 -22.48 -7.66 -1.72
N ASP A 580 -22.22 -6.61 -2.49
CA ASP A 580 -22.96 -5.35 -2.37
C ASP A 580 -22.84 -4.51 -3.66
N SER A 581 -23.70 -3.52 -3.78
CA SER A 581 -23.73 -2.59 -4.89
C SER A 581 -24.29 -1.24 -4.49
N HIS A 582 -23.77 -0.20 -5.14
CA HIS A 582 -24.20 1.16 -4.92
C HIS A 582 -24.00 1.98 -6.20
N SER A 583 -24.75 3.05 -6.37
CA SER A 583 -24.52 4.00 -7.46
C SER A 583 -24.41 5.42 -6.92
N THR A 584 -23.59 6.22 -7.57
CA THR A 584 -23.43 7.63 -7.21
C THR A 584 -23.19 8.50 -8.43
N VAL A 585 -23.55 9.77 -8.30
CA VAL A 585 -23.27 10.78 -9.31
C VAL A 585 -21.83 11.25 -9.15
N MET A 586 -21.05 11.18 -10.22
CA MET A 586 -19.65 11.58 -10.28
C MET A 586 -19.47 12.74 -11.26
N PRO A 587 -18.82 13.84 -10.86
CA PRO A 587 -18.54 14.95 -11.75
C PRO A 587 -17.42 14.59 -12.73
N LEU A 588 -17.55 15.09 -13.96
CA LEU A 588 -16.53 14.98 -15.00
C LEU A 588 -15.54 16.14 -14.89
N ARG A 589 -14.24 15.83 -14.88
CA ARG A 589 -13.17 16.83 -14.70
C ARG A 589 -12.04 16.64 -15.70
N SER A 590 -11.64 17.72 -16.36
CA SER A 590 -10.58 17.67 -17.39
C SER A 590 -9.27 18.30 -16.92
N ALA A 591 -9.29 19.19 -15.92
CA ALA A 591 -8.08 19.81 -15.41
C ALA A 591 -7.00 18.82 -14.95
N ILE A 592 -5.76 19.22 -15.19
CA ILE A 592 -4.56 18.47 -14.81
C ILE A 592 -3.84 19.24 -13.70
N THR A 593 -3.63 18.58 -12.57
CA THR A 593 -2.95 19.15 -11.41
C THR A 593 -1.44 19.32 -11.67
N PRO A 594 -0.76 20.24 -10.98
CA PRO A 594 0.70 20.35 -11.06
C PRO A 594 1.42 19.05 -10.72
N ALA A 595 0.92 18.28 -9.76
CA ALA A 595 1.48 16.97 -9.41
C ALA A 595 1.51 16.01 -10.60
N VAL A 596 0.40 15.90 -11.33
CA VAL A 596 0.33 15.07 -12.53
C VAL A 596 1.25 15.59 -13.63
N ARG A 597 1.33 16.91 -13.84
CA ARG A 597 2.24 17.51 -14.84
C ARG A 597 3.71 17.27 -14.52
N LEU A 598 4.07 17.33 -13.25
CA LEU A 598 5.43 17.03 -12.79
C LEU A 598 5.74 15.54 -12.92
N GLY A 599 4.74 14.67 -12.77
CA GLY A 599 4.87 13.22 -12.91
C GLY A 599 6.03 12.68 -12.08
N SER A 600 6.87 11.83 -12.68
CA SER A 600 8.05 11.24 -12.04
C SER A 600 9.26 12.20 -11.92
N SER A 601 9.17 13.43 -12.44
CA SER A 601 10.32 14.35 -12.46
C SER A 601 10.82 14.74 -11.06
N LEU A 602 9.92 14.88 -10.07
CA LEU A 602 10.32 15.22 -8.69
C LEU A 602 11.20 14.13 -8.08
N SER A 603 10.89 12.86 -8.34
CA SER A 603 11.70 11.72 -7.92
C SER A 603 13.08 11.75 -8.58
N ALA A 604 13.15 12.05 -9.88
CA ALA A 604 14.41 12.18 -10.61
C ALA A 604 15.26 13.36 -10.10
N VAL A 605 14.65 14.51 -9.82
CA VAL A 605 15.32 15.68 -9.23
C VAL A 605 15.86 15.35 -7.84
N ALA A 606 15.06 14.67 -7.00
CA ALA A 606 15.52 14.23 -5.68
C ALA A 606 16.72 13.27 -5.77
N ALA A 607 16.72 12.35 -6.75
CA ALA A 607 17.85 11.47 -7.02
C ALA A 607 19.11 12.23 -7.43
N LEU A 608 18.99 13.22 -8.32
CA LEU A 608 20.11 14.09 -8.72
C LEU A 608 20.66 14.90 -7.54
N VAL A 609 19.78 15.46 -6.72
CA VAL A 609 20.15 16.21 -5.49
C VAL A 609 20.88 15.30 -4.50
N ALA A 610 20.41 14.06 -4.31
CA ALA A 610 21.06 13.08 -3.44
C ALA A 610 22.46 12.68 -3.96
N ALA A 611 22.60 12.45 -5.27
CA ALA A 611 23.87 12.14 -5.90
C ALA A 611 24.87 13.30 -5.76
N ALA A 612 24.43 14.55 -6.00
CA ALA A 612 25.23 15.74 -5.79
C ALA A 612 25.66 15.89 -4.32
N ALA A 613 24.75 15.66 -3.37
CA ALA A 613 25.07 15.68 -1.94
C ALA A 613 26.18 14.70 -1.58
N LEU A 614 26.08 13.47 -2.10
CA LEU A 614 27.08 12.44 -1.86
C LEU A 614 28.43 12.81 -2.47
N ALA A 615 28.45 13.32 -3.70
CA ALA A 615 29.67 13.78 -4.36
C ALA A 615 30.36 14.90 -3.56
N VAL A 616 29.60 15.92 -3.13
CA VAL A 616 30.13 17.02 -2.30
C VAL A 616 30.67 16.50 -0.97
N ALA A 617 29.95 15.59 -0.30
CA ALA A 617 30.39 15.01 0.96
C ALA A 617 31.70 14.21 0.82
N VAL A 618 31.87 13.48 -0.29
CA VAL A 618 33.11 12.74 -0.58
C VAL A 618 34.26 13.69 -0.91
N LEU A 619 34.03 14.70 -1.75
CA LEU A 619 35.05 15.68 -2.16
C LEU A 619 35.57 16.51 -0.97
N ARG A 620 34.67 16.98 -0.08
CA ARG A 620 35.06 17.72 1.13
C ARG A 620 35.93 16.88 2.07
N ARG A 621 35.66 15.57 2.17
CA ARG A 621 36.48 14.66 2.98
C ARG A 621 37.90 14.54 2.44
N ARG A 622 38.06 14.45 1.11
CA ARG A 622 39.39 14.36 0.46
C ARG A 622 40.22 15.63 0.66
N ARG A 623 39.58 16.81 0.57
CA ARG A 623 40.25 18.10 0.83
C ARG A 623 40.69 18.26 2.28
N GLY A 624 39.88 17.79 3.24
CA GLY A 624 40.24 17.81 4.66
C GLY A 624 41.41 16.88 5.04
N THR A 625 41.63 15.79 4.30
CA THR A 625 42.78 14.89 4.52
C THR A 625 44.05 15.31 3.79
N GLY A 626 43.95 16.12 2.73
CA GLY A 626 45.10 16.66 2.00
C GLY A 626 45.79 17.83 2.71
N SER A 627 45.03 18.62 3.49
CA SER A 627 45.58 19.78 4.22
C SER A 627 46.44 19.38 5.43
N SER A 628 46.22 18.22 6.03
CA SER A 628 47.00 17.76 7.20
C SER A 628 48.33 17.09 6.84
N ALA A 629 48.59 16.82 5.55
CA ALA A 629 49.85 16.25 5.08
C ALA A 629 50.88 17.32 4.65
N GLY A 630 50.45 18.57 4.46
CA GLY A 630 51.33 19.69 4.07
C GLY A 630 51.98 20.43 5.24
N GLU A 631 51.49 20.24 6.48
CA GLU A 631 51.95 21.00 7.65
C GLU A 631 53.06 20.27 8.45
N THR A 632 53.29 18.98 8.19
CA THR A 632 54.41 18.21 8.76
C THR A 632 55.70 18.24 7.91
N ALA A 633 55.69 18.88 6.75
CA ALA A 633 56.85 18.96 5.85
C ALA A 633 57.59 20.32 5.90
N ALA A 634 57.17 21.27 6.74
CA ALA A 634 57.76 22.61 6.84
C ALA A 634 58.44 22.90 8.19
N GLY A 635 58.74 21.87 8.98
CA GLY A 635 59.38 21.99 10.29
C GLY A 635 60.45 20.93 10.55
N GLY A 636 61.29 20.66 9.55
CA GLY A 636 62.46 19.78 9.65
C GLY A 636 63.70 20.50 9.15
#